data_AF-A0AA95K7A8-F1
#
_entry.id   AF-A0AA95K7A8-F1
#
_cell.length_a   1.000
_cell.length_b   1.000
_cell.length_c   1.000
_cell.angle_alpha   90.00
_cell.angle_beta   90.00
_cell.angle_gamma   90.00
#
_symmetry.space_group_name_H-M   'P 1'
#
loop_
_entity.id
_entity.type
_entity.pdbx_description
1 polymer ?
#
loop_
_entity_poly.entity_id
_entity_poly.type
_entity_poly.pdbx_seq_one_letter_code
_entity_poly.pdbx_strand_id
1 'polypeptide(L)'
;MSQRGLDALLRPKSIAVIGASEKPERAGSVIIKNLLSSGFTGPILPVTPNKNAVMGILTYPTIDKLPFSPDLAVICTNADRNLTCLKQLGKMGCKAAIILSSPPSQFVKLKALTQRYNIRLLGPNSLGILAPWQQLNASFSPIPILKGKLAFISQSAAVSNIILDWAQQRKIGFSYFIALGNSLDIDIDDLLDFLARDNKTSAILLYIEHIQQARRFLSAARSASRNKPILVVKSGRTQQAQYLLGEVQSFDAAYDAAIQRAGLLRVQDTHEMFSAVETLSHMSPLKGDRLSIISNGNGPAAMALDELFRRKGKLAKLNTNTQQKIQAIFPNLHSNQNPINIGDDATIECYIKILNIMLDSQDHDAILLIHSPSTIAPSLFTAERIIQTIQSHPRGKWLTILTNWCGEYSSQDARKRFSETSIPTYRTPEGAITAYMHMVEYRRNQKQLTETPALPIGLTANTTKAHALIEKALKKGVTQLDTHEVEPILRAYGLKILPTWIAHNSDQAIAIAEKIGYPVALKLRSADIPHKSDIQGVMLYLRNAKEVADASQGIFDRAAQHFPNAIIQGLLVQSMANKAGSLELKIAIEQDPIFGPLILLGDGDIEWQPETHAAVALPPLNMTLARYLVIQAIKNQKIKSTNSSHQLNIDGLCQLLVRVSNLLIDCPQIVRLNIHPLLAFEEEFTLLDVTMELCPIVGDPKARLAIRPYPNELEEIISLKNGIKCLLRPILPEDEHLLKDFITQVTKEDLYYRYFSEISEFTHDDLANMTQIDYDREMAFIAIKKNSEIIGVVRVVEDPDNQQAEFAVLVRSDMKGNTLGYQLMDKIIRYSRSRGTQRLTAITMPENKKMLQLAQKLGFNLDPQFEDSIVNLDLAL
;
A
#
# COMPACT_ATOMS: atom_id res chain seq x y z
N MET A 1 9.18 -15.53 -5.24
CA MET A 1 10.46 -16.22 -4.95
C MET A 1 10.23 -17.04 -3.70
N SER A 2 10.92 -18.17 -3.56
CA SER A 2 10.40 -19.29 -2.77
C SER A 2 10.30 -19.06 -1.24
N GLN A 3 9.16 -19.23 -0.56
CA GLN A 3 9.15 -19.34 0.92
C GLN A 3 10.01 -20.53 1.41
N ARG A 4 10.28 -21.52 0.54
CA ARG A 4 11.19 -22.62 0.86
C ARG A 4 12.60 -22.10 1.14
N GLY A 5 13.12 -22.46 2.31
CA GLY A 5 14.44 -22.04 2.79
C GLY A 5 14.41 -20.78 3.66
N LEU A 6 13.31 -20.02 3.69
CA LEU A 6 13.19 -18.88 4.61
C LEU A 6 13.11 -19.36 6.07
N ASP A 7 12.46 -20.51 6.32
CA ASP A 7 12.48 -21.15 7.64
C ASP A 7 13.90 -21.51 8.10
N ALA A 8 14.79 -21.89 7.17
CA ALA A 8 16.18 -22.15 7.52
C ALA A 8 16.94 -20.88 7.94
N LEU A 9 16.48 -19.69 7.53
CA LEU A 9 17.00 -18.42 8.01
C LEU A 9 16.36 -18.00 9.35
N LEU A 10 15.04 -18.11 9.46
CA LEU A 10 14.25 -17.55 10.56
C LEU A 10 14.15 -18.47 11.79
N ARG A 11 14.21 -19.78 11.57
CA ARG A 11 14.12 -20.85 12.58
C ARG A 11 15.16 -21.96 12.32
N PRO A 12 16.46 -21.64 12.21
CA PRO A 12 17.51 -22.63 11.97
C PRO A 12 17.62 -23.61 13.14
N LYS A 13 17.81 -24.90 12.84
CA LYS A 13 18.17 -25.90 13.84
C LYS A 13 19.68 -26.00 14.00
N SER A 14 20.47 -25.55 13.02
CA SER A 14 21.93 -25.56 13.05
C SER A 14 22.54 -24.38 12.31
N ILE A 15 23.66 -23.86 12.82
CA ILE A 15 24.29 -22.64 12.27
C ILE A 15 25.79 -22.85 12.10
N ALA A 16 26.30 -22.66 10.88
CA ALA A 16 27.74 -22.60 10.62
C ALA A 16 28.24 -21.15 10.57
N VAL A 17 29.37 -20.87 11.23
CA VAL A 17 30.01 -19.54 11.22
C VAL A 17 31.33 -19.63 10.48
N ILE A 18 31.36 -19.16 9.23
CA ILE A 18 32.54 -19.25 8.36
C ILE A 18 33.42 -18.03 8.59
N GLY A 19 34.67 -18.25 9.01
CA GLY A 19 35.57 -17.17 9.44
C GLY A 19 35.51 -16.92 10.95
N ALA A 20 35.26 -17.98 11.73
CA ALA A 20 35.31 -17.92 13.20
C ALA A 20 36.68 -17.44 13.71
N SER A 21 36.67 -16.64 14.77
CA SER A 21 37.86 -15.99 15.32
C SER A 21 37.68 -15.71 16.81
N GLU A 22 38.77 -15.69 17.57
CA GLU A 22 38.79 -15.25 18.98
C GLU A 22 38.97 -13.73 19.12
N LYS A 23 39.52 -13.08 18.09
CA LYS A 23 39.73 -11.63 18.09
C LYS A 23 38.40 -10.86 18.24
N PRO A 24 38.21 -10.07 19.31
CA PRO A 24 36.93 -9.42 19.61
C PRO A 24 36.39 -8.52 18.50
N GLU A 25 37.27 -7.88 17.74
CA GLU A 25 36.93 -6.94 16.66
C GLU A 25 36.48 -7.62 15.36
N ARG A 26 36.61 -8.95 15.24
CA ARG A 26 36.25 -9.66 14.01
C ARG A 26 34.80 -10.15 14.04
N ALA A 27 34.13 -10.06 12.88
CA ALA A 27 32.72 -10.45 12.73
C ALA A 27 32.42 -11.88 13.18
N GLY A 28 33.27 -12.85 12.86
CA GLY A 28 33.09 -14.23 13.32
C GLY A 28 33.08 -14.38 14.84
N SER A 29 33.85 -13.55 15.58
CA SER A 29 33.88 -13.57 17.04
C SER A 29 32.58 -13.03 17.63
N VAL A 30 32.12 -11.87 17.12
CA VAL A 30 30.88 -11.23 17.54
C VAL A 30 29.67 -12.12 17.30
N ILE A 31 29.58 -12.79 16.14
CA ILE A 31 28.44 -13.68 15.85
C ILE A 31 28.40 -14.89 16.78
N ILE A 32 29.55 -15.54 17.04
CA ILE A 32 29.58 -16.68 17.97
C ILE A 32 29.19 -16.23 19.37
N LYS A 33 29.73 -15.09 19.84
CA LYS A 33 29.36 -14.50 21.13
C LYS A 33 27.86 -14.23 21.21
N ASN A 34 27.30 -13.63 20.16
CA ASN A 34 25.89 -13.27 20.09
C ASN A 34 24.98 -14.51 20.13
N LEU A 35 25.29 -15.55 19.35
CA LEU A 35 24.57 -16.83 19.35
C LEU A 35 24.60 -17.53 20.71
N LEU A 36 25.75 -17.52 21.39
CA LEU A 36 25.88 -18.07 22.73
C LEU A 36 25.07 -17.25 23.75
N SER A 37 25.18 -15.92 23.69
CA SER A 37 24.47 -15.02 24.62
C SER A 37 22.95 -15.03 24.44
N SER A 38 22.45 -15.32 23.24
CA SER A 38 21.01 -15.43 22.98
C SER A 38 20.40 -16.75 23.46
N GLY A 39 21.24 -17.73 23.83
CA GLY A 39 20.82 -19.04 24.28
C GLY A 39 20.38 -19.96 23.14
N PHE A 40 21.00 -19.86 21.96
CA PHE A 40 20.68 -20.72 20.83
C PHE A 40 20.88 -22.20 21.20
N THR A 41 19.85 -23.03 21.00
CA THR A 41 19.82 -24.42 21.45
C THR A 41 20.39 -25.41 20.43
N GLY A 42 20.53 -24.98 19.17
CA GLY A 42 21.09 -25.81 18.10
C GLY A 42 22.63 -25.82 18.08
N PRO A 43 23.24 -26.78 17.36
CA PRO A 43 24.68 -26.81 17.15
C PRO A 43 25.18 -25.56 16.41
N ILE A 44 26.19 -24.92 17.00
CA ILE A 44 27.01 -23.87 16.38
C ILE A 44 28.26 -24.56 15.81
N LEU A 45 28.53 -24.35 14.52
CA LEU A 45 29.62 -25.00 13.78
C LEU A 45 30.63 -23.94 13.29
N PRO A 46 31.62 -23.55 14.10
CA PRO A 46 32.64 -22.59 13.71
C PRO A 46 33.60 -23.18 12.68
N VAL A 47 33.85 -22.48 11.58
CA VAL A 47 34.81 -22.89 10.55
C VAL A 47 35.99 -21.92 10.50
N THR A 48 37.18 -22.44 10.81
CA THR A 48 38.44 -21.69 10.79
C THR A 48 39.64 -22.63 10.65
N PRO A 49 40.64 -22.32 9.79
CA PRO A 49 41.74 -23.24 9.49
C PRO A 49 42.79 -23.38 10.60
N ASN A 50 42.92 -22.38 11.48
CA ASN A 50 44.12 -22.21 12.32
C ASN A 50 43.90 -22.53 13.81
N LYS A 51 42.70 -22.97 14.20
CA LYS A 51 42.33 -23.16 15.61
C LYS A 51 41.56 -24.47 15.76
N ASN A 52 41.64 -25.06 16.95
CA ASN A 52 40.90 -26.27 17.32
C ASN A 52 39.60 -25.94 18.10
N ALA A 53 39.54 -24.78 18.74
CA ALA A 53 38.35 -24.27 19.41
C ALA A 53 38.29 -22.74 19.35
N VAL A 54 37.07 -22.19 19.38
CA VAL A 54 36.78 -20.75 19.51
C VAL A 54 35.67 -20.60 20.56
N MET A 55 35.91 -19.82 21.63
CA MET A 55 34.96 -19.64 22.74
C MET A 55 34.46 -20.95 23.36
N GLY A 56 35.33 -21.96 23.43
CA GLY A 56 35.01 -23.28 23.97
C GLY A 56 34.27 -24.22 23.01
N ILE A 57 33.97 -23.79 21.78
CA ILE A 57 33.30 -24.61 20.75
C ILE A 57 34.36 -25.20 19.82
N LEU A 58 34.28 -26.51 19.54
CA LEU A 58 35.15 -27.19 18.57
C LEU A 58 34.98 -26.60 17.17
N THR A 59 36.10 -26.35 16.50
CA THR A 59 36.12 -25.73 15.18
C THR A 59 36.49 -26.73 14.09
N TYR A 60 36.01 -26.46 12.87
CA TYR A 60 36.30 -27.25 11.68
C TYR A 60 37.24 -26.49 10.74
N PRO A 61 38.25 -27.14 10.14
CA PRO A 61 39.23 -26.44 9.31
C PRO A 61 38.63 -25.90 8.00
N THR A 62 37.68 -26.63 7.43
CA THR A 62 37.05 -26.34 6.14
C THR A 62 35.58 -26.76 6.12
N ILE A 63 34.81 -26.24 5.16
CA ILE A 63 33.35 -26.46 5.04
C ILE A 63 33.03 -27.94 4.75
N ASP A 64 33.87 -28.64 3.98
CA ASP A 64 33.72 -30.06 3.66
C ASP A 64 33.93 -31.01 4.86
N LYS A 65 34.50 -30.50 5.96
CA LYS A 65 34.71 -31.25 7.20
C LYS A 65 33.60 -31.06 8.23
N LEU A 66 32.56 -30.30 7.88
CA LEU A 66 31.38 -30.18 8.73
C LEU A 66 30.69 -31.55 8.86
N PRO A 67 30.18 -31.89 10.06
CA PRO A 67 29.62 -33.22 10.33
C PRO A 67 28.29 -33.47 9.60
N PHE A 68 27.57 -32.41 9.27
CA PHE A 68 26.32 -32.42 8.51
C PHE A 68 26.10 -31.05 7.87
N SER A 69 25.15 -30.97 6.94
CA SER A 69 24.78 -29.70 6.31
C SER A 69 24.06 -28.78 7.29
N PRO A 70 24.55 -27.55 7.54
CA PRO A 70 23.85 -26.59 8.38
C PRO A 70 22.61 -26.04 7.66
N ASP A 71 21.60 -25.67 8.44
CA ASP A 71 20.43 -24.98 7.91
C ASP A 71 20.81 -23.56 7.46
N LEU A 72 21.56 -22.86 8.31
CA LEU A 72 22.03 -21.50 8.12
C LEU A 72 23.55 -21.42 8.17
N ALA A 73 24.15 -20.69 7.22
CA ALA A 73 25.57 -20.35 7.26
C ALA A 73 25.79 -18.83 7.28
N VAL A 74 26.62 -18.34 8.19
CA VAL A 74 27.03 -16.93 8.22
C VAL A 74 28.45 -16.78 7.73
N ILE A 75 28.63 -16.02 6.64
CA ILE A 75 29.92 -15.81 5.98
C ILE A 75 30.55 -14.51 6.51
N CYS A 76 31.56 -14.68 7.36
CA CYS A 76 32.32 -13.61 8.02
C CYS A 76 33.75 -13.48 7.46
N THR A 77 34.01 -13.99 6.25
CA THR A 77 35.32 -13.96 5.60
C THR A 77 35.52 -12.70 4.77
N ASN A 78 36.75 -12.47 4.29
CA ASN A 78 37.01 -11.47 3.25
C ASN A 78 36.13 -11.74 2.00
N ALA A 79 35.64 -10.67 1.37
CA ALA A 79 34.75 -10.71 0.22
C ALA A 79 35.26 -11.60 -0.94
N ASP A 80 36.56 -11.71 -1.14
CA ASP A 80 37.15 -12.56 -2.20
C ASP A 80 36.79 -14.04 -2.04
N ARG A 81 36.47 -14.48 -0.81
CA ARG A 81 36.12 -15.87 -0.50
C ARG A 81 34.63 -16.16 -0.59
N ASN A 82 33.76 -15.14 -0.70
CA ASN A 82 32.31 -15.30 -0.65
C ASN A 82 31.78 -16.31 -1.68
N LEU A 83 32.21 -16.18 -2.94
CA LEU A 83 31.77 -17.07 -4.03
C LEU A 83 32.18 -18.53 -3.80
N THR A 84 33.40 -18.74 -3.32
CA THR A 84 33.93 -20.08 -3.03
C THR A 84 33.20 -20.72 -1.86
N CYS A 85 33.02 -19.98 -0.76
CA CYS A 85 32.28 -20.44 0.41
C CYS A 85 30.83 -20.79 0.06
N LEU A 86 30.13 -19.91 -0.66
CA LEU A 86 28.74 -20.13 -1.05
C LEU A 86 28.60 -21.37 -1.96
N LYS A 87 29.53 -21.58 -2.89
CA LYS A 87 29.57 -22.77 -3.74
C LYS A 87 29.78 -24.06 -2.93
N GLN A 88 30.63 -24.04 -1.92
CA GLN A 88 30.86 -25.20 -1.04
C GLN A 88 29.63 -25.51 -0.19
N LEU A 89 29.01 -24.49 0.41
CA LEU A 89 27.77 -24.62 1.17
C LEU A 89 26.62 -25.16 0.32
N GLY A 90 26.49 -24.67 -0.91
CA GLY A 90 25.47 -25.14 -1.85
C GLY A 90 25.63 -26.60 -2.24
N LYS A 91 26.87 -27.06 -2.45
CA LYS A 91 27.16 -28.49 -2.71
C LYS A 91 26.82 -29.40 -1.53
N MET A 92 26.99 -28.90 -0.31
CA MET A 92 26.70 -29.65 0.90
C MET A 92 25.20 -29.71 1.21
N GLY A 93 24.39 -28.83 0.60
CA GLY A 93 22.94 -28.80 0.75
C GLY A 93 22.42 -27.75 1.75
N CYS A 94 23.25 -26.76 2.11
CA CYS A 94 22.85 -25.65 2.98
C CYS A 94 21.67 -24.88 2.35
N LYS A 95 20.69 -24.46 3.17
CA LYS A 95 19.44 -23.87 2.67
C LYS A 95 19.42 -22.35 2.72
N ALA A 96 20.08 -21.76 3.71
CA ALA A 96 20.16 -20.31 3.87
C ALA A 96 21.58 -19.84 4.18
N ALA A 97 21.94 -18.66 3.67
CA ALA A 97 23.21 -18.01 3.96
C ALA A 97 23.04 -16.52 4.27
N ILE A 98 23.91 -15.99 5.14
CA ILE A 98 24.05 -14.56 5.42
C ILE A 98 25.43 -14.11 4.96
N ILE A 99 25.51 -13.07 4.13
CA ILE A 99 26.78 -12.46 3.72
C ILE A 99 26.86 -11.05 4.31
N LEU A 100 27.81 -10.85 5.23
CA LEU A 100 27.97 -9.57 5.93
C LEU A 100 28.59 -8.48 5.06
N SER A 101 29.42 -8.83 4.08
CA SER A 101 30.04 -7.85 3.18
C SER A 101 30.34 -8.42 1.80
N SER A 102 30.00 -7.69 0.74
CA SER A 102 30.36 -8.02 -0.65
C SER A 102 30.35 -6.77 -1.54
N PRO A 103 31.30 -6.64 -2.49
CA PRO A 103 31.30 -5.56 -3.47
C PRO A 103 30.26 -5.80 -4.60
N PRO A 104 29.73 -4.74 -5.23
CA PRO A 104 28.74 -4.85 -6.31
C PRO A 104 29.16 -5.76 -7.48
N SER A 105 30.46 -5.86 -7.77
CA SER A 105 31.02 -6.72 -8.83
C SER A 105 30.73 -8.21 -8.64
N GLN A 106 30.38 -8.65 -7.43
CA GLN A 106 30.05 -10.05 -7.14
C GLN A 106 28.54 -10.36 -7.22
N PHE A 107 27.67 -9.35 -7.24
CA PHE A 107 26.22 -9.54 -7.04
C PHE A 107 25.60 -10.48 -8.09
N VAL A 108 25.94 -10.30 -9.37
CA VAL A 108 25.45 -11.17 -10.45
C VAL A 108 25.86 -12.63 -10.23
N LYS A 109 27.11 -12.87 -9.81
CA LYS A 109 27.64 -14.22 -9.58
C LYS A 109 27.05 -14.85 -8.32
N LEU A 110 26.84 -14.08 -7.26
CA LEU A 110 26.18 -14.54 -6.04
C LEU A 110 24.75 -14.98 -6.34
N LYS A 111 23.98 -14.15 -7.06
CA LYS A 111 22.60 -14.47 -7.45
C LYS A 111 22.50 -15.71 -8.34
N ALA A 112 23.45 -15.90 -9.26
CA ALA A 112 23.49 -17.11 -10.08
C ALA A 112 23.80 -18.38 -9.24
N LEU A 113 24.65 -18.28 -8.22
CA LEU A 113 24.97 -19.39 -7.31
C LEU A 113 23.80 -19.73 -6.40
N THR A 114 23.12 -18.74 -5.82
CA THR A 114 21.94 -18.95 -4.96
C THR A 114 20.85 -19.69 -5.72
N GLN A 115 20.55 -19.26 -6.94
CA GLN A 115 19.58 -19.93 -7.82
C GLN A 115 20.01 -21.36 -8.18
N ARG A 116 21.28 -21.58 -8.55
CA ARG A 116 21.78 -22.90 -8.95
C ARG A 116 21.72 -23.94 -7.83
N TYR A 117 22.01 -23.55 -6.60
CA TYR A 117 22.05 -24.46 -5.45
C TYR A 117 20.81 -24.36 -4.55
N ASN A 118 19.83 -23.55 -4.93
CA ASN A 118 18.62 -23.27 -4.16
C ASN A 118 18.92 -22.83 -2.71
N ILE A 119 19.88 -21.92 -2.56
CA ILE A 119 20.24 -21.28 -1.28
C ILE A 119 19.53 -19.94 -1.21
N ARG A 120 18.77 -19.67 -0.14
CA ARG A 120 18.25 -18.32 0.12
C ARG A 120 19.34 -17.44 0.76
N LEU A 121 19.51 -16.21 0.28
CA LEU A 121 20.58 -15.30 0.72
C LEU A 121 20.01 -14.04 1.39
N LEU A 122 20.40 -13.81 2.65
CA LEU A 122 20.24 -12.54 3.34
C LEU A 122 21.50 -11.67 3.11
N GLY A 123 21.29 -10.46 2.59
CA GLY A 123 22.38 -9.58 2.18
C GLY A 123 22.60 -9.57 0.65
N PRO A 124 23.84 -9.32 0.19
CA PRO A 124 25.03 -9.03 1.00
C PRO A 124 24.97 -7.68 1.73
N ASN A 125 26.02 -7.32 2.47
CA ASN A 125 26.12 -6.07 3.25
C ASN A 125 25.02 -5.97 4.33
N SER A 126 24.63 -7.11 4.89
CA SER A 126 23.61 -7.24 5.93
C SER A 126 24.25 -7.21 7.33
N LEU A 127 23.56 -6.60 8.29
CA LEU A 127 23.90 -6.74 9.72
C LEU A 127 23.58 -8.15 10.25
N GLY A 128 22.70 -8.89 9.58
CA GLY A 128 22.19 -10.21 9.97
C GLY A 128 20.77 -10.15 10.57
N ILE A 129 20.45 -11.15 11.37
CA ILE A 129 19.11 -11.35 11.95
C ILE A 129 19.17 -11.53 13.46
N LEU A 130 18.24 -10.90 14.18
CA LEU A 130 17.97 -11.13 15.58
C LEU A 130 16.49 -11.54 15.74
N ALA A 131 16.25 -12.69 16.36
CA ALA A 131 14.92 -13.25 16.59
C ALA A 131 14.85 -13.76 18.04
N PRO A 132 14.56 -12.89 19.01
CA PRO A 132 14.72 -13.21 20.43
C PRO A 132 13.75 -14.28 20.93
N TRP A 133 12.58 -14.47 20.31
CA TRP A 133 11.67 -15.58 20.65
C TRP A 133 12.24 -16.95 20.26
N GLN A 134 13.06 -16.99 19.22
CA GLN A 134 13.77 -18.17 18.71
C GLN A 134 15.14 -18.33 19.37
N GLN A 135 15.50 -17.47 20.33
CA GLN A 135 16.83 -17.45 20.96
C GLN A 135 17.97 -17.31 19.93
N LEU A 136 17.69 -16.64 18.82
CA LEU A 136 18.59 -16.48 17.68
C LEU A 136 19.13 -15.06 17.63
N ASN A 137 20.46 -14.92 17.64
CA ASN A 137 21.14 -13.67 17.30
C ASN A 137 22.30 -13.97 16.34
N ALA A 138 21.98 -14.11 15.05
CA ALA A 138 22.94 -14.27 13.97
C ALA A 138 23.25 -12.91 13.32
N SER A 139 23.66 -11.95 14.13
CA SER A 139 23.96 -10.58 13.69
C SER A 139 25.33 -10.09 14.15
N PHE A 140 25.89 -9.14 13.42
CA PHE A 140 27.10 -8.41 13.78
C PHE A 140 26.81 -7.16 14.64
N SER A 141 25.63 -7.07 15.27
CA SER A 141 25.32 -5.96 16.17
C SER A 141 25.99 -6.15 17.53
N PRO A 142 26.58 -5.09 18.12
CA PRO A 142 27.11 -5.13 19.48
C PRO A 142 26.02 -4.98 20.55
N ILE A 143 24.79 -4.61 20.16
CA ILE A 143 23.69 -4.28 21.07
C ILE A 143 22.76 -5.49 21.23
N PRO A 144 22.44 -5.91 22.45
CA PRO A 144 21.49 -7.00 22.69
C PRO A 144 20.06 -6.56 22.36
N ILE A 145 19.17 -7.53 22.15
CA ILE A 145 17.77 -7.30 21.80
C ILE A 145 16.83 -7.84 22.88
N LEU A 146 15.74 -7.12 23.16
CA LEU A 146 14.70 -7.54 24.09
C LEU A 146 13.57 -8.26 23.36
N LYS A 147 12.91 -9.21 24.04
CA LYS A 147 11.71 -9.88 23.53
C LYS A 147 10.53 -8.91 23.51
N GLY A 148 9.83 -8.82 22.38
CA GLY A 148 8.60 -8.05 22.24
C GLY A 148 7.79 -8.48 21.02
N LYS A 149 6.84 -7.64 20.59
CA LYS A 149 5.87 -7.98 19.53
C LYS A 149 6.10 -7.23 18.22
N LEU A 150 7.15 -6.41 18.14
CA LEU A 150 7.43 -5.54 17.01
C LEU A 150 8.42 -6.22 16.06
N ALA A 151 8.10 -6.35 14.78
CA ALA A 151 9.09 -6.73 13.79
C ALA A 151 9.73 -5.49 13.17
N PHE A 152 11.04 -5.52 12.93
CA PHE A 152 11.77 -4.46 12.23
C PHE A 152 12.52 -5.04 11.04
N ILE A 153 12.32 -4.45 9.86
CA ILE A 153 13.00 -4.79 8.61
C ILE A 153 13.68 -3.52 8.09
N SER A 154 14.97 -3.60 7.76
CA SER A 154 15.72 -2.46 7.23
C SER A 154 16.68 -2.86 6.14
N GLN A 155 16.75 -2.06 5.08
CA GLN A 155 17.79 -2.16 4.05
C GLN A 155 19.13 -1.55 4.50
N SER A 156 19.13 -0.72 5.55
CA SER A 156 20.34 -0.06 6.07
C SER A 156 20.83 -0.66 7.39
N ALA A 157 22.05 -1.19 7.38
CA ALA A 157 22.72 -1.69 8.58
C ALA A 157 23.06 -0.58 9.60
N ALA A 158 23.36 0.63 9.13
CA ALA A 158 23.66 1.76 10.00
C ALA A 158 22.41 2.21 10.77
N VAL A 159 21.28 2.38 10.05
CA VAL A 159 19.99 2.71 10.65
C VAL A 159 19.53 1.62 11.62
N SER A 160 19.75 0.35 11.26
CA SER A 160 19.50 -0.78 12.16
C SER A 160 20.22 -0.64 13.52
N ASN A 161 21.51 -0.32 13.54
CA ASN A 161 22.24 -0.16 14.80
C ASN A 161 21.74 1.04 15.61
N ILE A 162 21.42 2.17 14.96
CA ILE A 162 20.84 3.35 15.63
C ILE A 162 19.52 2.98 16.33
N ILE A 163 18.67 2.21 15.65
CA ILE A 163 17.37 1.82 16.19
C ILE A 163 17.51 0.82 17.34
N LEU A 164 18.43 -0.15 17.25
CA LEU A 164 18.70 -1.10 18.34
C LEU A 164 19.19 -0.38 19.59
N ASP A 165 20.13 0.55 19.45
CA ASP A 165 20.70 1.31 20.57
C ASP A 165 19.62 2.10 21.31
N TRP A 166 18.80 2.80 20.53
CA TRP A 166 17.68 3.57 21.06
C TRP A 166 16.61 2.69 21.73
N ALA A 167 16.25 1.57 21.10
CA ALA A 167 15.22 0.67 21.62
C ALA A 167 15.64 0.08 22.97
N GLN A 168 16.93 -0.17 23.16
CA GLN A 168 17.48 -0.67 24.41
C GLN A 168 17.32 0.35 25.55
N GLN A 169 17.53 1.64 25.29
CA GLN A 169 17.29 2.70 26.28
C GLN A 169 15.81 2.79 26.69
N ARG A 170 14.89 2.55 25.75
CA ARG A 170 13.43 2.62 25.96
C ARG A 170 12.80 1.31 26.43
N LYS A 171 13.58 0.24 26.52
CA LYS A 171 13.10 -1.13 26.81
C LYS A 171 12.05 -1.62 25.81
N ILE A 172 12.17 -1.23 24.55
CA ILE A 172 11.30 -1.72 23.48
C ILE A 172 11.84 -3.05 22.98
N GLY A 173 10.97 -4.05 22.95
CA GLY A 173 11.31 -5.40 22.50
C GLY A 173 10.80 -5.69 21.08
N PHE A 174 11.49 -6.60 20.39
CA PHE A 174 11.17 -7.02 19.04
C PHE A 174 10.78 -8.50 18.98
N SER A 175 9.97 -8.86 17.99
CA SER A 175 9.72 -10.24 17.59
C SER A 175 10.80 -10.73 16.64
N TYR A 176 11.10 -9.93 15.61
CA TYR A 176 12.18 -10.11 14.65
C TYR A 176 12.84 -8.77 14.36
N PHE A 177 14.14 -8.78 14.13
CA PHE A 177 14.93 -7.64 13.70
C PHE A 177 15.85 -8.10 12.58
N ILE A 178 15.55 -7.70 11.34
CA ILE A 178 16.17 -8.22 10.14
C ILE A 178 16.76 -7.07 9.34
N ALA A 179 18.07 -7.07 9.18
CA ALA A 179 18.75 -6.16 8.27
C ALA A 179 18.96 -6.87 6.93
N LEU A 180 18.31 -6.39 5.87
CA LEU A 180 18.37 -6.96 4.53
C LEU A 180 19.70 -6.66 3.83
N GLY A 181 20.31 -5.51 4.11
CA GLY A 181 21.42 -5.01 3.29
C GLY A 181 20.94 -4.74 1.86
N ASN A 182 21.67 -5.24 0.87
CA ASN A 182 21.33 -5.03 -0.55
C ASN A 182 20.13 -5.84 -1.07
N SER A 183 19.53 -6.73 -0.26
CA SER A 183 18.31 -7.45 -0.67
C SER A 183 18.44 -8.21 -2.01
N LEU A 184 19.57 -8.90 -2.24
CA LEU A 184 19.87 -9.50 -3.56
C LEU A 184 18.94 -10.67 -3.92
N ASP A 185 18.47 -11.39 -2.91
CA ASP A 185 17.60 -12.57 -3.03
C ASP A 185 16.40 -12.49 -2.08
N ILE A 186 16.63 -12.49 -0.76
CA ILE A 186 15.54 -12.28 0.21
C ILE A 186 15.23 -10.79 0.25
N ASP A 187 13.96 -10.44 0.05
CA ASP A 187 13.49 -9.05 0.03
C ASP A 187 12.31 -8.82 0.98
N ILE A 188 11.87 -7.56 1.08
CA ILE A 188 10.84 -7.11 2.04
C ILE A 188 9.53 -7.89 1.88
N ASP A 189 9.11 -8.18 0.65
CA ASP A 189 7.87 -8.89 0.36
C ASP A 189 7.88 -10.32 0.91
N ASP A 190 9.00 -11.04 0.76
CA ASP A 190 9.16 -12.40 1.31
C ASP A 190 9.00 -12.39 2.85
N LEU A 191 9.57 -11.38 3.52
CA LEU A 191 9.48 -11.22 4.97
C LEU A 191 8.10 -10.78 5.45
N LEU A 192 7.44 -9.89 4.70
CA LEU A 192 6.07 -9.47 5.01
C LEU A 192 5.09 -10.65 4.98
N ASP A 193 5.25 -11.57 4.03
CA ASP A 193 4.42 -12.77 3.94
C ASP A 193 4.58 -13.70 5.13
N PHE A 194 5.83 -13.90 5.56
CA PHE A 194 6.10 -14.65 6.77
C PHE A 194 5.53 -13.95 8.01
N LEU A 195 5.84 -12.66 8.16
CA LEU A 195 5.43 -11.88 9.32
C LEU A 195 3.91 -11.70 9.38
N ALA A 196 3.19 -11.71 8.27
CA ALA A 196 1.72 -11.67 8.25
C ALA A 196 1.10 -12.85 9.02
N ARG A 197 1.71 -14.04 8.94
CA ARG A 197 1.23 -15.29 9.56
C ARG A 197 1.79 -15.53 10.96
N ASP A 198 2.87 -14.86 11.33
CA ASP A 198 3.56 -15.08 12.61
C ASP A 198 2.77 -14.55 13.82
N ASN A 199 2.42 -15.42 14.77
CA ASN A 199 1.63 -15.02 15.95
C ASN A 199 2.41 -14.20 17.00
N LYS A 200 3.75 -14.13 16.91
CA LYS A 200 4.59 -13.36 17.83
C LYS A 200 4.70 -11.89 17.42
N THR A 201 4.44 -11.60 16.16
CA THR A 201 4.51 -10.25 15.59
C THR A 201 3.12 -9.61 15.55
N SER A 202 2.97 -8.46 16.21
CA SER A 202 1.73 -7.67 16.21
C SER A 202 1.84 -6.41 15.34
N ALA A 203 3.03 -5.87 15.12
CA ALA A 203 3.25 -4.69 14.29
C ALA A 203 4.57 -4.83 13.53
N ILE A 204 4.69 -4.17 12.37
CA ILE A 204 5.88 -4.25 11.51
C ILE A 204 6.40 -2.84 11.23
N LEU A 205 7.71 -2.65 11.35
CA LEU A 205 8.43 -1.45 10.97
C LEU A 205 9.31 -1.73 9.77
N LEU A 206 9.20 -0.89 8.76
CA LEU A 206 9.98 -0.96 7.54
C LEU A 206 10.81 0.31 7.40
N TYR A 207 12.13 0.13 7.25
CA TYR A 207 13.00 1.16 6.70
C TYR A 207 13.32 0.78 5.25
N ILE A 208 12.80 1.59 4.32
CA ILE A 208 12.87 1.35 2.88
C ILE A 208 13.75 2.41 2.25
N GLU A 209 14.76 1.96 1.51
CA GLU A 209 15.54 2.76 0.57
C GLU A 209 14.90 2.58 -0.80
N HIS A 210 14.78 1.35 -1.30
CA HIS A 210 14.22 1.07 -2.62
C HIS A 210 13.28 -0.14 -2.65
N ILE A 211 12.43 -0.21 -3.67
CA ILE A 211 11.57 -1.37 -3.96
C ILE A 211 11.99 -1.97 -5.31
N GLN A 212 12.35 -3.25 -5.32
CA GLN A 212 12.77 -3.93 -6.56
C GLN A 212 11.58 -4.33 -7.44
N GLN A 213 10.50 -4.85 -6.83
CA GLN A 213 9.32 -5.35 -7.54
C GLN A 213 8.04 -4.81 -6.91
N ALA A 214 7.54 -3.70 -7.45
CA ALA A 214 6.39 -2.97 -6.89
C ALA A 214 5.15 -3.85 -6.69
N ARG A 215 4.82 -4.70 -7.67
CA ARG A 215 3.66 -5.60 -7.58
C ARG A 215 3.75 -6.55 -6.40
N ARG A 216 4.89 -7.22 -6.26
CA ARG A 216 5.09 -8.18 -5.18
C ARG A 216 5.08 -7.51 -3.81
N PHE A 217 5.75 -6.37 -3.70
CA PHE A 217 5.73 -5.56 -2.48
C PHE A 217 4.32 -5.14 -2.11
N LEU A 218 3.55 -4.54 -3.03
CA LEU A 218 2.18 -4.10 -2.75
C LEU A 218 1.27 -5.27 -2.40
N SER A 219 1.40 -6.40 -3.07
CA SER A 219 0.65 -7.61 -2.79
C SER A 219 0.92 -8.16 -1.37
N ALA A 220 2.20 -8.33 -1.01
CA ALA A 220 2.61 -8.76 0.33
C ALA A 220 2.20 -7.76 1.41
N ALA A 221 2.43 -6.47 1.16
CA ALA A 221 2.09 -5.37 2.06
C ALA A 221 0.59 -5.29 2.33
N ARG A 222 -0.25 -5.38 1.29
CA ARG A 222 -1.72 -5.39 1.42
C ARG A 222 -2.19 -6.61 2.21
N SER A 223 -1.60 -7.77 1.99
CA SER A 223 -1.93 -8.98 2.73
C SER A 223 -1.57 -8.85 4.21
N ALA A 224 -0.39 -8.30 4.52
CA ALA A 224 0.08 -8.14 5.89
C ALA A 224 -0.68 -7.01 6.63
N SER A 225 -0.98 -5.91 5.94
CA SER A 225 -1.58 -4.71 6.54
C SER A 225 -3.03 -4.86 6.98
N ARG A 226 -3.76 -5.86 6.46
CA ARG A 226 -5.12 -6.20 6.93
C ARG A 226 -5.17 -6.61 8.39
N ASN A 227 -4.14 -7.33 8.83
CA ASN A 227 -4.11 -7.94 10.16
C ASN A 227 -3.10 -7.26 11.09
N LYS A 228 -2.12 -6.53 10.52
CA LYS A 228 -1.00 -5.96 11.29
C LYS A 228 -0.71 -4.53 10.86
N PRO A 229 -0.62 -3.57 11.78
CA PRO A 229 -0.12 -2.25 11.45
C PRO A 229 1.31 -2.32 10.94
N ILE A 230 1.56 -1.62 9.84
CA ILE A 230 2.88 -1.52 9.23
C ILE A 230 3.24 -0.05 9.07
N LEU A 231 4.36 0.35 9.64
CA LEU A 231 4.90 1.69 9.50
C LEU A 231 6.12 1.68 8.58
N VAL A 232 6.27 2.74 7.80
CA VAL A 232 7.31 2.89 6.79
C VAL A 232 8.07 4.19 6.99
N VAL A 233 9.39 4.11 7.12
CA VAL A 233 10.31 5.23 6.94
C VAL A 233 10.97 5.05 5.57
N LYS A 234 10.81 6.03 4.68
CA LYS A 234 11.44 6.05 3.34
C LYS A 234 12.51 7.13 3.27
N SER A 235 13.75 6.72 3.00
CA SER A 235 14.86 7.63 2.63
C SER A 235 14.82 7.91 1.11
N GLY A 236 15.78 8.66 0.53
CA GLY A 236 15.81 8.87 -0.93
C GLY A 236 14.57 9.61 -1.48
N ARG A 237 14.13 10.66 -0.78
CA ARG A 237 12.89 11.41 -1.13
C ARG A 237 13.09 12.45 -2.22
N THR A 238 14.33 12.89 -2.41
CA THR A 238 14.72 13.84 -3.43
C THR A 238 15.62 13.14 -4.43
N GLN A 239 15.67 13.63 -5.67
CA GLN A 239 16.50 13.06 -6.73
C GLN A 239 17.99 12.96 -6.33
N GLN A 240 18.49 13.98 -5.62
CA GLN A 240 19.85 14.00 -5.08
C GLN A 240 20.08 12.90 -4.03
N ALA A 241 19.12 12.67 -3.13
CA ALA A 241 19.21 11.61 -2.15
C ALA A 241 19.13 10.22 -2.79
N GLN A 242 18.29 10.04 -3.82
CA GLN A 242 18.22 8.81 -4.61
C GLN A 242 19.55 8.53 -5.32
N TYR A 243 20.17 9.57 -5.88
CA TYR A 243 21.48 9.46 -6.51
C TYR A 243 22.57 9.03 -5.52
N LEU A 244 22.59 9.60 -4.31
CA LEU A 244 23.52 9.21 -3.23
C LEU A 244 23.38 7.72 -2.87
N LEU A 245 22.15 7.20 -2.86
CA LEU A 245 21.85 5.80 -2.56
C LEU A 245 22.08 4.85 -3.76
N GLY A 246 22.37 5.40 -4.95
CA GLY A 246 22.50 4.61 -6.18
C GLY A 246 21.17 4.03 -6.66
N GLU A 247 20.06 4.70 -6.36
CA GLU A 247 18.71 4.26 -6.68
C GLU A 247 18.25 4.65 -8.09
N VAL A 248 17.27 3.90 -8.60
CA VAL A 248 16.53 4.29 -9.80
C VAL A 248 15.69 5.52 -9.48
N GLN A 249 15.79 6.54 -10.33
CA GLN A 249 15.04 7.78 -10.15
C GLN A 249 13.54 7.52 -10.27
N SER A 250 12.80 7.85 -9.22
CA SER A 250 11.35 7.61 -9.10
C SER A 250 10.68 8.72 -8.29
N PHE A 251 9.39 8.94 -8.54
CA PHE A 251 8.63 9.99 -7.87
C PHE A 251 8.36 9.63 -6.39
N ASP A 252 8.76 10.48 -5.43
CA ASP A 252 8.45 10.26 -4.00
C ASP A 252 6.93 10.22 -3.75
N ALA A 253 6.17 10.99 -4.53
CA ALA A 253 4.70 10.97 -4.49
C ALA A 253 4.11 9.63 -4.99
N ALA A 254 4.82 8.87 -5.83
CA ALA A 254 4.42 7.52 -6.22
C ALA A 254 4.61 6.53 -5.06
N TYR A 255 5.70 6.65 -4.29
CA TYR A 255 5.88 5.92 -3.03
C TYR A 255 4.76 6.25 -2.03
N ASP A 256 4.40 7.53 -1.87
CA ASP A 256 3.27 7.92 -1.01
C ASP A 256 1.96 7.26 -1.45
N ALA A 257 1.63 7.35 -2.74
CA ALA A 257 0.43 6.72 -3.29
C ALA A 257 0.45 5.20 -3.08
N ALA A 258 1.58 4.54 -3.32
CA ALA A 258 1.76 3.10 -3.13
C ALA A 258 1.59 2.67 -1.67
N ILE A 259 2.23 3.38 -0.73
CA ILE A 259 2.18 3.09 0.71
C ILE A 259 0.75 3.27 1.23
N GLN A 260 0.08 4.37 0.86
CA GLN A 260 -1.33 4.60 1.23
C GLN A 260 -2.24 3.51 0.66
N ARG A 261 -2.04 3.16 -0.62
CA ARG A 261 -2.81 2.13 -1.31
C ARG A 261 -2.60 0.73 -0.75
N ALA A 262 -1.46 0.47 -0.12
CA ALA A 262 -1.17 -0.77 0.59
C ALA A 262 -1.70 -0.79 2.04
N GLY A 263 -2.34 0.28 2.54
CA GLY A 263 -2.81 0.36 3.91
C GLY A 263 -1.71 0.60 4.95
N LEU A 264 -0.52 0.97 4.49
CA LEU A 264 0.68 1.21 5.31
C LEU A 264 0.67 2.67 5.83
N LEU A 265 1.36 2.94 6.93
CA LEU A 265 1.55 4.30 7.44
C LEU A 265 2.98 4.80 7.13
N ARG A 266 3.11 5.86 6.32
CA ARG A 266 4.40 6.55 6.16
C ARG A 266 4.62 7.51 7.32
N VAL A 267 5.79 7.45 7.92
CA VAL A 267 6.29 8.43 8.90
C VAL A 267 7.45 9.22 8.29
N GLN A 268 7.61 10.48 8.71
CA GLN A 268 8.56 11.39 8.05
C GLN A 268 10.02 11.13 8.43
N ASP A 269 10.25 10.72 9.67
CA ASP A 269 11.58 10.52 10.25
C ASP A 269 11.57 9.46 11.35
N THR A 270 12.74 9.18 11.92
CA THR A 270 12.90 8.20 12.99
C THR A 270 12.20 8.61 14.28
N HIS A 271 12.09 9.90 14.59
CA HIS A 271 11.40 10.38 15.80
C HIS A 271 9.89 10.15 15.70
N GLU A 272 9.30 10.46 14.55
CA GLU A 272 7.92 10.14 14.23
C GLU A 272 7.68 8.62 14.23
N MET A 273 8.59 7.82 13.68
CA MET A 273 8.51 6.36 13.71
C MET A 273 8.35 5.84 15.14
N PHE A 274 9.19 6.31 16.06
CA PHE A 274 9.15 5.87 17.45
C PHE A 274 7.87 6.32 18.18
N SER A 275 7.44 7.56 17.95
CA SER A 275 6.17 8.04 18.49
C SER A 275 5.01 7.18 17.99
N ALA A 276 5.00 6.87 16.69
CA ALA A 276 3.97 6.03 16.08
C ALA A 276 4.01 4.58 16.58
N VAL A 277 5.19 4.01 16.86
CA VAL A 277 5.33 2.68 17.48
C VAL A 277 4.67 2.64 18.85
N GLU A 278 4.92 3.64 19.69
CA GLU A 278 4.33 3.74 21.03
C GLU A 278 2.80 3.80 20.94
N THR A 279 2.26 4.60 20.01
CA THR A 279 0.82 4.69 19.79
C THR A 279 0.21 3.40 19.25
N LEU A 280 0.82 2.81 18.22
CA LEU A 280 0.25 1.68 17.49
C LEU A 280 0.39 0.36 18.25
N SER A 281 1.43 0.22 19.08
CA SER A 281 1.60 -0.97 19.94
C SER A 281 0.57 -1.04 21.07
N HIS A 282 0.01 0.11 21.47
CA HIS A 282 -0.95 0.25 22.56
C HIS A 282 -2.34 0.70 22.09
N MET A 283 -2.63 0.53 20.79
CA MET A 283 -3.79 1.11 20.14
C MET A 283 -5.11 0.37 20.45
N SER A 284 -6.12 1.11 20.94
CA SER A 284 -7.52 0.76 20.70
C SER A 284 -7.93 1.33 19.32
N PRO A 285 -8.59 0.54 18.44
CA PRO A 285 -8.97 1.02 17.11
C PRO A 285 -9.82 2.30 17.16
N LEU A 286 -9.38 3.34 16.44
CA LEU A 286 -10.15 4.58 16.33
C LEU A 286 -11.49 4.31 15.64
N LYS A 287 -12.60 4.73 16.24
CA LYS A 287 -13.93 4.69 15.60
C LYS A 287 -14.15 5.84 14.62
N GLY A 288 -13.47 6.97 14.82
CA GLY A 288 -13.55 8.15 13.96
C GLY A 288 -12.32 9.05 14.09
N ASP A 289 -12.43 10.29 13.63
CA ASP A 289 -11.33 11.26 13.55
C ASP A 289 -11.60 12.56 14.33
N ARG A 290 -12.53 12.53 15.31
CA ARG A 290 -12.88 13.67 16.16
C ARG A 290 -12.13 13.61 17.50
N LEU A 291 -11.27 14.59 17.76
CA LEU A 291 -10.48 14.67 19.01
C LEU A 291 -11.11 15.64 20.02
N SER A 292 -11.18 15.22 21.28
CA SER A 292 -11.42 16.11 22.42
C SER A 292 -10.14 16.34 23.22
N ILE A 293 -9.85 17.59 23.55
CA ILE A 293 -8.66 17.99 24.31
C ILE A 293 -9.10 18.51 25.68
N ILE A 294 -8.50 17.98 26.74
CA ILE A 294 -8.67 18.47 28.12
C ILE A 294 -7.29 18.90 28.60
N SER A 295 -7.15 20.12 29.12
CA SER A 295 -5.88 20.70 29.56
C SER A 295 -6.04 21.49 30.85
N ASN A 296 -5.04 21.53 31.72
CA ASN A 296 -4.97 22.48 32.85
C ASN A 296 -4.25 23.80 32.51
N GLY A 297 -4.03 24.07 31.22
CA GLY A 297 -3.42 25.33 30.79
C GLY A 297 -3.74 25.68 29.34
N ASN A 298 -3.96 26.97 29.08
CA ASN A 298 -4.29 27.49 27.75
C ASN A 298 -3.13 27.33 26.76
N GLY A 299 -1.89 27.59 27.17
CA GLY A 299 -0.71 27.52 26.29
C GLY A 299 -0.54 26.15 25.63
N PRO A 300 -0.41 25.05 26.41
CA PRO A 300 -0.31 23.70 25.86
C PRO A 300 -1.52 23.29 25.00
N ALA A 301 -2.74 23.72 25.36
CA ALA A 301 -3.93 23.45 24.55
C ALA A 301 -3.90 24.19 23.20
N ALA A 302 -3.42 25.44 23.16
CA ALA A 302 -3.23 26.19 21.92
C ALA A 302 -2.17 25.53 21.03
N MET A 303 -1.03 25.10 21.60
CA MET A 303 0.01 24.37 20.86
C MET A 303 -0.53 23.07 20.24
N ALA A 304 -1.37 22.34 20.97
CA ALA A 304 -2.06 21.17 20.45
C ALA A 304 -3.02 21.50 19.30
N LEU A 305 -3.77 22.61 19.40
CA LEU A 305 -4.68 23.05 18.34
C LEU A 305 -3.94 23.46 17.06
N ASP A 306 -2.87 24.24 17.19
CA ASP A 306 -2.07 24.70 16.06
C ASP A 306 -1.53 23.50 15.28
N GLU A 307 -0.97 22.51 15.99
CA GLU A 307 -0.48 21.28 15.38
C GLU A 307 -1.62 20.44 14.76
N LEU A 308 -2.78 20.36 15.41
CA LEU A 308 -3.93 19.61 14.92
C LEU A 308 -4.42 20.19 13.59
N PHE A 309 -4.56 21.52 13.50
CA PHE A 309 -4.99 22.19 12.28
C PHE A 309 -3.91 22.17 11.19
N ARG A 310 -2.63 22.32 11.55
CA ARG A 310 -1.50 22.16 10.61
C ARG A 310 -1.54 20.79 9.93
N ARG A 311 -1.85 19.73 10.67
CA ARG A 311 -2.03 18.35 10.16
C ARG A 311 -3.44 18.05 9.65
N LYS A 312 -4.35 19.04 9.58
CA LYS A 312 -5.72 18.90 9.06
C LYS A 312 -6.56 17.86 9.83
N GLY A 313 -6.33 17.77 11.13
CA GLY A 313 -7.15 17.00 12.07
C GLY A 313 -8.50 17.66 12.35
N LYS A 314 -9.41 16.94 13.03
CA LYS A 314 -10.74 17.47 13.37
C LYS A 314 -10.95 17.51 14.87
N LEU A 315 -11.41 18.65 15.34
CA LEU A 315 -11.81 18.86 16.72
C LEU A 315 -13.27 18.41 16.91
N ALA A 316 -13.54 17.67 17.99
CA ALA A 316 -14.88 17.22 18.33
C ALA A 316 -15.79 18.39 18.71
N LYS A 317 -17.04 18.38 18.25
CA LYS A 317 -18.08 19.34 18.64
C LYS A 317 -18.91 18.72 19.76
N LEU A 318 -18.79 19.27 20.97
CA LEU A 318 -19.52 18.79 22.14
C LEU A 318 -21.01 19.19 22.03
N ASN A 319 -21.90 18.24 22.33
CA ASN A 319 -23.33 18.51 22.33
C ASN A 319 -23.75 19.33 23.58
N THR A 320 -24.96 19.88 23.54
CA THR A 320 -25.47 20.77 24.61
C THR A 320 -25.55 20.07 25.98
N ASN A 321 -25.88 18.78 26.02
CA ASN A 321 -25.97 18.01 27.28
C ASN A 321 -24.59 17.85 27.93
N THR A 322 -23.56 17.50 27.16
CA THR A 322 -22.17 17.42 27.63
C THR A 322 -21.70 18.78 28.15
N GLN A 323 -21.97 19.85 27.42
CA GLN A 323 -21.62 21.22 27.82
C GLN A 323 -22.29 21.62 29.14
N GLN A 324 -23.57 21.32 29.33
CA GLN A 324 -24.30 21.61 30.58
C GLN A 324 -23.72 20.84 31.78
N LYS A 325 -23.38 19.56 31.60
CA LYS A 325 -22.73 18.76 32.66
C LYS A 325 -21.37 19.33 33.07
N ILE A 326 -20.59 19.80 32.10
CA ILE A 326 -19.30 20.44 32.37
C ILE A 326 -19.50 21.76 33.13
N GLN A 327 -20.43 22.60 32.67
CA GLN A 327 -20.72 23.90 33.28
C GLN A 327 -21.22 23.77 34.73
N ALA A 328 -21.99 22.72 35.03
CA ALA A 328 -22.47 22.46 36.39
C ALA A 328 -21.33 22.17 37.39
N ILE A 329 -20.21 21.58 36.93
CA ILE A 329 -19.06 21.28 37.78
C ILE A 329 -18.09 22.46 37.84
N PHE A 330 -17.96 23.21 36.73
CA PHE A 330 -17.05 24.33 36.62
C PHE A 330 -17.78 25.57 36.08
N PRO A 331 -18.50 26.31 36.95
CA PRO A 331 -19.30 27.46 36.53
C PRO A 331 -18.47 28.63 35.97
N ASN A 332 -17.19 28.69 36.33
CA ASN A 332 -16.27 29.77 35.97
C ASN A 332 -15.36 29.45 34.77
N LEU A 333 -15.62 28.36 34.03
CA LEU A 333 -14.85 28.05 32.82
C LEU A 333 -14.98 29.18 31.78
N HIS A 334 -13.85 29.67 31.28
CA HIS A 334 -13.83 30.65 30.19
C HIS A 334 -14.47 30.12 28.89
N SER A 335 -14.42 28.81 28.66
CA SER A 335 -15.06 28.14 27.54
C SER A 335 -15.47 26.72 27.91
N ASN A 336 -16.73 26.38 27.66
CA ASN A 336 -17.24 25.00 27.76
C ASN A 336 -17.15 24.25 26.42
N GLN A 337 -16.46 24.84 25.44
CA GLN A 337 -16.21 24.24 24.14
C GLN A 337 -14.88 23.49 24.17
N ASN A 338 -14.64 22.68 23.14
CA ASN A 338 -13.39 21.96 22.97
C ASN A 338 -12.33 22.92 22.37
N PRO A 339 -11.11 23.03 22.92
CA PRO A 339 -10.54 22.34 24.10
C PRO A 339 -11.13 22.78 25.44
N ILE A 340 -11.31 21.83 26.34
CA ILE A 340 -11.76 22.07 27.72
C ILE A 340 -10.54 22.43 28.57
N ASN A 341 -10.41 23.69 28.97
CA ASN A 341 -9.35 24.12 29.89
C ASN A 341 -9.86 24.15 31.33
N ILE A 342 -9.34 23.28 32.19
CA ILE A 342 -9.81 23.06 33.56
C ILE A 342 -9.21 24.00 34.60
N GLY A 343 -8.32 24.90 34.19
CA GLY A 343 -7.62 25.84 35.08
C GLY A 343 -6.30 25.30 35.62
N ASP A 344 -5.39 26.19 36.00
CA ASP A 344 -4.10 25.86 36.63
C ASP A 344 -4.24 25.46 38.10
N ASP A 345 -5.33 25.88 38.73
CA ASP A 345 -5.81 25.49 40.05
C ASP A 345 -6.53 24.13 40.09
N ALA A 346 -6.58 23.43 38.95
CA ALA A 346 -7.27 22.15 38.83
C ALA A 346 -6.67 21.09 39.78
N THR A 347 -7.55 20.54 40.62
CA THR A 347 -7.22 19.40 41.49
C THR A 347 -7.31 18.07 40.74
N ILE A 348 -6.79 16.99 41.33
CA ILE A 348 -6.93 15.63 40.78
C ILE A 348 -8.41 15.27 40.55
N GLU A 349 -9.30 15.64 41.47
CA GLU A 349 -10.73 15.37 41.36
C GLU A 349 -11.39 16.13 40.19
N CYS A 350 -10.86 17.29 39.80
CA CYS A 350 -11.30 18.01 38.61
C CYS A 350 -11.03 17.20 37.33
N TYR A 351 -9.84 16.62 37.19
CA TYR A 351 -9.51 15.72 36.08
C TYR A 351 -10.45 14.51 36.03
N ILE A 352 -10.69 13.86 37.17
CA ILE A 352 -11.52 12.66 37.23
C ILE A 352 -12.98 12.95 36.85
N LYS A 353 -13.56 14.04 37.37
CA LYS A 353 -14.94 14.43 37.06
C LYS A 353 -15.15 14.70 35.58
N ILE A 354 -14.25 15.47 34.94
CA ILE A 354 -14.34 15.76 33.50
C ILE A 354 -14.10 14.50 32.69
N LEU A 355 -13.11 13.70 33.05
CA LEU A 355 -12.82 12.46 32.35
C LEU A 355 -14.02 11.51 32.37
N ASN A 356 -14.73 11.37 33.48
CA ASN A 356 -15.95 10.56 33.55
C ASN A 356 -17.07 11.10 32.63
N ILE A 357 -17.34 12.41 32.64
CA ILE A 357 -18.32 13.03 31.72
C ILE A 357 -17.96 12.73 30.26
N MET A 358 -16.68 12.84 29.92
CA MET A 358 -16.21 12.62 28.57
C MET A 358 -16.26 11.14 28.19
N LEU A 359 -15.87 10.23 29.09
CA LEU A 359 -15.99 8.79 28.87
C LEU A 359 -17.45 8.36 28.61
N ASP A 360 -18.43 9.03 29.22
CA ASP A 360 -19.86 8.79 28.99
C ASP A 360 -20.39 9.40 27.68
N SER A 361 -19.74 10.43 27.15
CA SER A 361 -20.17 11.13 25.93
C SER A 361 -19.86 10.35 24.64
N GLN A 362 -20.64 10.57 23.58
CA GLN A 362 -20.41 10.01 22.23
C GLN A 362 -19.94 11.10 21.23
N ASP A 363 -19.66 12.30 21.73
CA ASP A 363 -19.33 13.48 20.90
C ASP A 363 -17.94 13.40 20.25
N HIS A 364 -17.07 12.53 20.74
CA HIS A 364 -15.69 12.38 20.33
C HIS A 364 -15.29 10.93 20.11
N ASP A 365 -14.24 10.72 19.32
CA ASP A 365 -13.70 9.41 19.01
C ASP A 365 -12.38 9.13 19.74
N ALA A 366 -11.71 10.18 20.22
CA ALA A 366 -10.52 10.11 21.07
C ALA A 366 -10.46 11.28 22.07
N ILE A 367 -9.77 11.08 23.19
CA ILE A 367 -9.48 12.10 24.21
C ILE A 367 -7.97 12.28 24.33
N LEU A 368 -7.50 13.53 24.32
CA LEU A 368 -6.15 13.92 24.70
C LEU A 368 -6.19 14.66 26.05
N LEU A 369 -5.56 14.09 27.06
CA LEU A 369 -5.35 14.71 28.37
C LEU A 369 -3.99 15.41 28.38
N ILE A 370 -3.96 16.72 28.61
CA ILE A 370 -2.76 17.52 28.71
C ILE A 370 -2.59 17.97 30.16
N HIS A 371 -1.40 17.75 30.71
CA HIS A 371 -1.06 18.13 32.06
C HIS A 371 0.26 18.90 32.08
N SER A 372 0.18 20.17 32.45
CA SER A 372 1.31 20.98 32.89
C SER A 372 1.60 20.72 34.37
N PRO A 373 2.87 20.57 34.77
CA PRO A 373 3.26 20.41 36.16
C PRO A 373 2.64 21.48 37.07
N SER A 374 1.97 21.04 38.14
CA SER A 374 1.35 21.90 39.14
C SER A 374 1.56 21.34 40.54
N THR A 375 1.69 22.22 41.52
CA THR A 375 1.78 21.85 42.94
C THR A 375 0.47 21.26 43.46
N ILE A 376 -0.67 21.73 42.93
CA ILE A 376 -2.01 21.34 43.37
C ILE A 376 -2.38 19.93 42.88
N ALA A 377 -1.91 19.57 41.69
CA ALA A 377 -2.12 18.25 41.08
C ALA A 377 -0.77 17.64 40.70
N PRO A 378 -0.03 17.04 41.66
CA PRO A 378 1.29 16.49 41.37
C PRO A 378 1.21 15.40 40.30
N SER A 379 2.11 15.47 39.32
CA SER A 379 2.01 14.73 38.06
C SER A 379 1.84 13.21 38.22
N LEU A 380 2.57 12.57 39.14
CA LEU A 380 2.50 11.13 39.38
C LEU A 380 1.16 10.70 40.01
N PHE A 381 0.75 11.35 41.10
CA PHE A 381 -0.52 11.02 41.77
C PHE A 381 -1.73 11.28 40.87
N THR A 382 -1.69 12.35 40.07
CA THR A 382 -2.71 12.62 39.04
C THR A 382 -2.77 11.49 38.02
N ALA A 383 -1.61 11.03 37.52
CA ALA A 383 -1.55 9.94 36.55
C ALA A 383 -2.12 8.63 37.12
N GLU A 384 -1.76 8.26 38.34
CA GLU A 384 -2.27 7.03 38.99
C GLU A 384 -3.79 7.03 39.14
N ARG A 385 -4.38 8.16 39.55
CA ARG A 385 -5.85 8.27 39.67
C ARG A 385 -6.56 8.29 38.33
N ILE A 386 -5.96 8.89 37.30
CA ILE A 386 -6.49 8.85 35.93
C ILE A 386 -6.48 7.40 35.40
N ILE A 387 -5.36 6.67 35.58
CA ILE A 387 -5.24 5.27 35.20
C ILE A 387 -6.34 4.42 35.87
N GLN A 388 -6.52 4.56 37.18
CA GLN A 388 -7.55 3.83 37.93
C GLN A 388 -8.96 4.15 37.42
N THR A 389 -9.25 5.41 37.12
CA THR A 389 -10.53 5.84 36.56
C THR A 389 -10.77 5.22 35.18
N ILE A 390 -9.78 5.25 34.29
CA ILE A 390 -9.89 4.64 32.95
C ILE A 390 -10.12 3.13 33.05
N GLN A 391 -9.40 2.43 33.94
CA GLN A 391 -9.51 0.98 34.08
C GLN A 391 -10.84 0.53 34.70
N SER A 392 -11.42 1.33 35.60
CA SER A 392 -12.70 1.03 36.25
C SER A 392 -13.91 1.41 35.38
N HIS A 393 -13.76 2.35 34.44
CA HIS A 393 -14.86 2.80 33.60
C HIS A 393 -15.19 1.78 32.48
N PRO A 394 -16.47 1.41 32.25
CA PRO A 394 -16.86 0.44 31.22
C PRO A 394 -16.38 0.80 29.81
N ARG A 395 -16.36 2.11 29.50
CA ARG A 395 -15.90 2.65 28.20
C ARG A 395 -14.40 2.90 28.08
N GLY A 396 -13.65 2.82 29.18
CA GLY A 396 -12.22 3.16 29.18
C GLY A 396 -11.36 2.24 28.31
N LYS A 397 -11.78 0.98 28.12
CA LYS A 397 -11.09 0.03 27.22
C LYS A 397 -11.36 0.28 25.74
N TRP A 398 -12.47 0.92 25.41
CA TRP A 398 -12.98 1.04 24.03
C TRP A 398 -12.65 2.37 23.38
N LEU A 399 -12.46 3.42 24.19
CA LEU A 399 -12.15 4.75 23.71
C LEU A 399 -10.64 4.94 23.65
N THR A 400 -10.15 5.56 22.58
CA THR A 400 -8.74 5.93 22.48
C THR A 400 -8.45 7.13 23.38
N ILE A 401 -7.54 6.94 24.35
CA ILE A 401 -7.12 7.99 25.28
C ILE A 401 -5.62 8.16 25.14
N LEU A 402 -5.19 9.40 24.88
CA LEU A 402 -3.79 9.80 24.80
C LEU A 402 -3.50 10.78 25.93
N THR A 403 -2.26 10.78 26.39
CA THR A 403 -1.81 11.66 27.47
C THR A 403 -0.60 12.46 27.06
N ASN A 404 -0.55 13.73 27.45
CA ASN A 404 0.63 14.58 27.32
C ASN A 404 0.96 15.19 28.67
N TRP A 405 1.97 14.66 29.34
CA TRP A 405 2.46 15.17 30.61
C TRP A 405 3.72 15.98 30.33
N CYS A 406 3.60 17.30 30.41
CA CYS A 406 4.64 18.26 30.05
C CYS A 406 5.79 18.27 31.07
N GLY A 407 7.00 18.63 30.61
CA GLY A 407 8.20 18.74 31.45
C GLY A 407 8.96 17.42 31.66
N GLU A 408 10.20 17.50 32.10
CA GLU A 408 11.07 16.31 32.28
C GLU A 408 11.21 15.88 33.73
N TYR A 409 11.35 16.81 34.69
CA TYR A 409 11.64 16.47 36.08
C TYR A 409 10.47 15.78 36.80
N SER A 410 9.31 16.45 36.93
CA SER A 410 8.16 15.94 37.70
C SER A 410 7.31 14.91 36.96
N SER A 411 7.39 14.89 35.63
CA SER A 411 6.47 14.16 34.76
C SER A 411 7.04 12.84 34.23
N GLN A 412 8.34 12.56 34.45
CA GLN A 412 8.98 11.34 33.94
C GLN A 412 8.37 10.07 34.55
N ASP A 413 8.19 10.03 35.87
CA ASP A 413 7.60 8.87 36.55
C ASP A 413 6.11 8.70 36.20
N ALA A 414 5.39 9.81 36.05
CA ALA A 414 4.00 9.79 35.58
C ALA A 414 3.88 9.15 34.19
N ARG A 415 4.73 9.56 33.23
CA ARG A 415 4.80 8.95 31.90
C ARG A 415 5.14 7.47 31.97
N LYS A 416 6.15 7.10 32.76
CA LYS A 416 6.52 5.69 32.96
C LYS A 416 5.32 4.85 33.43
N ARG A 417 4.50 5.38 34.34
CA ARG A 417 3.30 4.70 34.84
C ARG A 417 2.23 4.52 33.77
N PHE A 418 2.01 5.50 32.89
CA PHE A 418 1.13 5.36 31.74
C PHE A 418 1.63 4.29 30.76
N SER A 419 2.92 4.29 30.42
CA SER A 419 3.50 3.28 29.52
C SER A 419 3.40 1.86 30.11
N GLU A 420 3.65 1.68 31.40
CA GLU A 420 3.48 0.39 32.10
C GLU A 420 2.04 -0.14 32.07
N THR A 421 1.05 0.75 31.91
CA THR A 421 -0.38 0.40 31.84
C THR A 421 -0.93 0.45 30.42
N SER A 422 -0.07 0.55 29.40
CA SER A 422 -0.43 0.60 27.98
C SER A 422 -1.31 1.79 27.60
N ILE A 423 -1.16 2.94 28.26
CA ILE A 423 -1.77 4.21 27.84
C ILE A 423 -0.69 5.06 27.15
N PRO A 424 -0.84 5.41 25.86
CA PRO A 424 0.14 6.22 25.15
C PRO A 424 0.36 7.58 25.81
N THR A 425 1.62 7.97 26.00
CA THR A 425 1.99 9.19 26.71
C THR A 425 3.13 9.95 26.03
N TYR A 426 3.03 11.28 25.99
CA TYR A 426 3.96 12.13 25.25
C TYR A 426 4.47 13.28 26.09
N ARG A 427 5.64 13.79 25.69
CA ARG A 427 6.32 14.92 26.36
C ARG A 427 5.77 16.27 25.95
N THR A 428 5.42 16.42 24.68
CA THR A 428 4.97 17.70 24.11
C THR A 428 3.56 17.58 23.52
N PRO A 429 2.76 18.66 23.53
CA PRO A 429 1.46 18.68 22.88
C PRO A 429 1.54 18.31 21.40
N GLU A 430 2.54 18.81 20.69
CA GLU A 430 2.74 18.57 19.25
C GLU A 430 3.07 17.10 18.96
N GLY A 431 3.86 16.47 19.83
CA GLY A 431 4.17 15.05 19.73
C GLY A 431 2.93 14.19 19.94
N ALA A 432 2.07 14.55 20.91
CA ALA A 432 0.81 13.85 21.16
C ALA A 432 -0.18 13.97 19.98
N ILE A 433 -0.27 15.16 19.39
CA ILE A 433 -1.12 15.38 18.21
C ILE A 433 -0.54 14.69 16.98
N THR A 434 0.78 14.73 16.78
CA THR A 434 1.45 13.99 15.70
C THR A 434 1.13 12.51 15.79
N ALA A 435 1.29 11.91 16.97
CA ALA A 435 0.95 10.52 17.23
C ALA A 435 -0.54 10.22 17.00
N TYR A 436 -1.46 11.10 17.44
CA TYR A 436 -2.89 10.96 17.15
C TYR A 436 -3.18 11.01 15.64
N MET A 437 -2.54 11.92 14.91
CA MET A 437 -2.74 12.05 13.47
C MET A 437 -2.20 10.85 12.69
N HIS A 438 -1.12 10.22 13.16
CA HIS A 438 -0.66 8.92 12.62
C HIS A 438 -1.73 7.83 12.76
N MET A 439 -2.46 7.78 13.88
CA MET A 439 -3.58 6.85 14.05
C MET A 439 -4.72 7.14 13.06
N VAL A 440 -5.03 8.42 12.86
CA VAL A 440 -6.07 8.87 11.92
C VAL A 440 -5.70 8.55 10.48
N GLU A 441 -4.45 8.79 10.09
CA GLU A 441 -3.90 8.46 8.78
C GLU A 441 -3.89 6.96 8.55
N TYR A 442 -3.43 6.18 9.52
CA TYR A 442 -3.48 4.72 9.46
C TYR A 442 -4.91 4.23 9.24
N ARG A 443 -5.90 4.73 9.99
CA ARG A 443 -7.32 4.40 9.78
C ARG A 443 -7.80 4.76 8.38
N ARG A 444 -7.41 5.93 7.85
CA ARG A 444 -7.79 6.35 6.48
C ARG A 444 -7.18 5.41 5.43
N ASN A 445 -5.93 5.01 5.60
CA ASN A 445 -5.24 4.09 4.70
C ASN A 445 -5.84 2.68 4.78
N GLN A 446 -6.23 2.22 5.97
CA GLN A 446 -6.95 0.95 6.16
C GLN A 446 -8.32 0.97 5.48
N LYS A 447 -9.05 2.09 5.53
CA LYS A 447 -10.27 2.25 4.74
C LYS A 447 -9.97 2.16 3.23
N GLN A 448 -8.91 2.81 2.74
CA GLN A 448 -8.54 2.69 1.32
C GLN A 448 -8.05 1.31 0.89
N LEU A 449 -7.41 0.57 1.81
CA LEU A 449 -7.01 -0.81 1.60
C LEU A 449 -8.25 -1.65 1.31
N THR A 450 -9.34 -1.39 2.06
CA THR A 450 -10.63 -2.03 1.85
C THR A 450 -11.33 -1.54 0.58
N GLU A 451 -11.17 -0.27 0.22
CA GLU A 451 -11.71 0.25 -1.05
C GLU A 451 -11.02 -0.38 -2.25
N THR A 452 -11.80 -1.07 -3.08
CA THR A 452 -11.23 -1.88 -4.15
C THR A 452 -11.81 -1.46 -5.49
N PRO A 453 -10.98 -1.38 -6.55
CA PRO A 453 -11.33 -0.60 -7.70
C PRO A 453 -12.28 -1.38 -8.62
N ALA A 454 -13.58 -1.12 -8.56
CA ALA A 454 -14.51 -1.53 -9.59
C ALA A 454 -14.36 -0.73 -10.87
N LEU A 455 -14.57 -1.43 -11.99
CA LEU A 455 -14.99 -0.80 -13.23
C LEU A 455 -16.36 -0.14 -13.00
N PRO A 456 -16.56 1.12 -13.39
CA PRO A 456 -17.89 1.71 -13.43
C PRO A 456 -18.81 0.84 -14.28
N ILE A 457 -19.94 0.46 -13.70
CA ILE A 457 -21.04 -0.18 -14.43
C ILE A 457 -21.46 0.82 -15.52
N GLY A 458 -21.29 0.45 -16.79
CA GLY A 458 -21.70 1.29 -17.93
C GLY A 458 -20.63 1.64 -18.95
N LEU A 459 -19.39 1.16 -18.84
CA LEU A 459 -18.39 1.24 -19.93
C LEU A 459 -18.72 0.23 -21.05
N THR A 460 -19.84 0.46 -21.73
CA THR A 460 -20.10 -0.09 -23.07
C THR A 460 -19.89 1.04 -24.06
N ALA A 461 -18.64 1.31 -24.39
CA ALA A 461 -18.29 2.16 -25.51
C ALA A 461 -17.14 1.47 -26.24
N ASN A 462 -17.16 1.59 -27.57
CA ASN A 462 -16.50 0.72 -28.56
C ASN A 462 -14.97 0.60 -28.37
N THR A 463 -14.51 -0.16 -27.37
CA THR A 463 -13.08 -0.37 -27.05
C THR A 463 -12.33 -0.97 -28.23
N THR A 464 -12.98 -1.86 -28.97
CA THR A 464 -12.45 -2.44 -30.21
C THR A 464 -12.03 -1.38 -31.23
N LYS A 465 -12.79 -0.28 -31.36
CA LYS A 465 -12.43 0.84 -32.24
C LYS A 465 -11.19 1.58 -31.71
N ALA A 466 -11.07 1.79 -30.41
CA ALA A 466 -9.88 2.40 -29.81
C ALA A 466 -8.64 1.54 -30.05
N HIS A 467 -8.72 0.23 -29.79
CA HIS A 467 -7.62 -0.72 -30.07
C HIS A 467 -7.21 -0.70 -31.54
N ALA A 468 -8.18 -0.75 -32.47
CA ALA A 468 -7.91 -0.72 -33.90
C ALA A 468 -7.21 0.58 -34.36
N LEU A 469 -7.58 1.72 -33.78
CA LEU A 469 -6.94 3.01 -34.08
C LEU A 469 -5.49 3.06 -33.56
N ILE A 470 -5.26 2.61 -32.34
CA ILE A 470 -3.92 2.55 -31.72
C ILE A 470 -3.03 1.60 -32.51
N GLU A 471 -3.51 0.40 -32.84
CA GLU A 471 -2.75 -0.55 -33.67
C GLU A 471 -2.42 0.03 -35.04
N LYS A 472 -3.36 0.73 -35.67
CA LYS A 472 -3.15 1.36 -36.98
C LYS A 472 -2.08 2.46 -36.90
N ALA A 473 -2.05 3.25 -35.83
CA ALA A 473 -1.01 4.26 -35.60
C ALA A 473 0.37 3.60 -35.45
N LEU A 474 0.47 2.58 -34.58
CA LEU A 474 1.72 1.85 -34.35
C LEU A 474 2.22 1.13 -35.61
N LYS A 475 1.34 0.49 -36.40
CA LYS A 475 1.69 -0.13 -37.69
C LYS A 475 2.23 0.87 -38.72
N LYS A 476 1.84 2.15 -38.61
CA LYS A 476 2.36 3.25 -39.43
C LYS A 476 3.64 3.89 -38.87
N GLY A 477 4.13 3.43 -37.71
CA GLY A 477 5.26 4.05 -37.02
C GLY A 477 4.94 5.38 -36.33
N VAL A 478 3.65 5.72 -36.17
CA VAL A 478 3.22 6.93 -35.47
C VAL A 478 3.10 6.63 -33.98
N THR A 479 3.98 7.24 -33.18
CA THR A 479 4.05 7.06 -31.73
C THR A 479 3.53 8.27 -30.94
N GLN A 480 3.35 9.42 -31.58
CA GLN A 480 2.79 10.62 -30.97
C GLN A 480 1.50 11.00 -31.68
N LEU A 481 0.43 11.20 -30.91
CA LEU A 481 -0.89 11.59 -31.42
C LEU A 481 -1.31 12.92 -30.79
N ASP A 482 -1.85 13.81 -31.62
CA ASP A 482 -2.39 15.10 -31.19
C ASP A 482 -3.91 15.06 -30.88
N THR A 483 -4.45 16.20 -30.45
CA THR A 483 -5.85 16.34 -30.03
C THR A 483 -6.86 15.81 -31.05
N HIS A 484 -6.64 16.02 -32.35
CA HIS A 484 -7.58 15.55 -33.40
C HIS A 484 -7.49 14.02 -33.57
N GLU A 485 -6.28 13.47 -33.54
CA GLU A 485 -6.05 12.03 -33.70
C GLU A 485 -6.49 11.22 -32.47
N VAL A 486 -6.39 11.82 -31.28
CA VAL A 486 -6.76 11.22 -29.99
C VAL A 486 -8.27 11.26 -29.75
N GLU A 487 -8.98 12.23 -30.34
CA GLU A 487 -10.43 12.40 -30.19
C GLU A 487 -11.26 11.11 -30.33
N PRO A 488 -11.11 10.32 -31.43
CA PRO A 488 -11.92 9.12 -31.60
C PRO A 488 -11.59 8.02 -30.60
N ILE A 489 -10.37 8.00 -30.05
CA ILE A 489 -9.93 7.05 -29.02
C ILE A 489 -10.60 7.40 -27.70
N LEU A 490 -10.49 8.65 -27.24
CA LEU A 490 -11.05 9.08 -25.96
C LEU A 490 -12.59 9.13 -25.98
N ARG A 491 -13.20 9.46 -27.12
CA ARG A 491 -14.66 9.34 -27.31
C ARG A 491 -15.13 7.90 -27.09
N ALA A 492 -14.34 6.89 -27.47
CA ALA A 492 -14.66 5.48 -27.23
C ALA A 492 -14.67 5.09 -25.74
N TYR A 493 -14.14 5.93 -24.84
CA TYR A 493 -14.25 5.78 -23.38
C TYR A 493 -15.20 6.81 -22.75
N GLY A 494 -15.99 7.52 -23.57
CA GLY A 494 -16.95 8.53 -23.10
C GLY A 494 -16.31 9.81 -22.58
N LEU A 495 -15.11 10.17 -23.03
CA LEU A 495 -14.46 11.43 -22.68
C LEU A 495 -14.81 12.50 -23.73
N LYS A 496 -15.36 13.64 -23.27
CA LYS A 496 -15.82 14.74 -24.13
C LYS A 496 -14.65 15.64 -24.49
N ILE A 497 -14.24 15.60 -25.75
CA ILE A 497 -13.22 16.49 -26.31
C ILE A 497 -13.90 17.51 -27.21
N LEU A 498 -13.40 18.73 -27.17
CA LEU A 498 -13.88 19.77 -28.07
C LEU A 498 -13.41 19.46 -29.51
N PRO A 499 -14.35 19.38 -30.48
CA PRO A 499 -14.00 19.05 -31.86
C PRO A 499 -12.89 19.94 -32.40
N THR A 500 -11.84 19.29 -32.91
CA THR A 500 -10.61 19.93 -33.36
C THR A 500 -10.25 19.35 -34.70
N TRP A 501 -9.84 20.18 -35.66
CA TRP A 501 -9.48 19.73 -37.01
C TRP A 501 -8.11 20.24 -37.41
N ILE A 502 -7.47 19.54 -38.34
CA ILE A 502 -6.15 19.90 -38.87
C ILE A 502 -6.33 20.73 -40.15
N ALA A 503 -5.69 21.88 -40.19
CA ALA A 503 -5.54 22.73 -41.37
C ALA A 503 -4.07 22.80 -41.77
N HIS A 504 -3.71 22.53 -43.02
CA HIS A 504 -2.32 22.60 -43.49
C HIS A 504 -1.90 24.00 -43.95
N ASN A 505 -2.85 24.89 -44.19
CA ASN A 505 -2.61 26.26 -44.62
C ASN A 505 -3.74 27.20 -44.14
N SER A 506 -3.55 28.50 -44.36
CA SER A 506 -4.50 29.55 -43.97
C SER A 506 -5.89 29.36 -44.60
N ASP A 507 -5.96 29.04 -45.90
CA ASP A 507 -7.24 28.86 -46.61
C ASP A 507 -8.06 27.70 -46.03
N GLN A 508 -7.40 26.58 -45.73
CA GLN A 508 -8.04 25.45 -45.07
C GLN A 508 -8.49 25.81 -43.65
N ALA A 509 -7.71 26.62 -42.91
CA ALA A 509 -8.08 27.04 -41.57
C ALA A 509 -9.35 27.91 -41.60
N ILE A 510 -9.50 28.79 -42.58
CA ILE A 510 -10.71 29.59 -42.81
C ILE A 510 -11.89 28.68 -43.14
N ALA A 511 -11.75 27.79 -44.12
CA ALA A 511 -12.83 26.90 -44.54
C ALA A 511 -13.31 25.98 -43.41
N ILE A 512 -12.40 25.56 -42.52
CA ILE A 512 -12.74 24.81 -41.32
C ILE A 512 -13.44 25.72 -40.29
N ALA A 513 -12.92 26.92 -40.03
CA ALA A 513 -13.51 27.87 -39.09
C ALA A 513 -14.95 28.27 -39.47
N GLU A 514 -15.23 28.47 -40.77
CA GLU A 514 -16.57 28.78 -41.28
C GLU A 514 -17.58 27.63 -41.01
N LYS A 515 -17.12 26.38 -41.07
CA LYS A 515 -17.95 25.20 -40.75
C LYS A 515 -18.19 25.02 -39.25
N ILE A 516 -17.20 25.35 -38.43
CA ILE A 516 -17.29 25.24 -36.97
C ILE A 516 -18.17 26.34 -36.40
N GLY A 517 -18.07 27.55 -36.96
CA GLY A 517 -18.66 28.77 -36.42
C GLY A 517 -17.70 29.52 -35.48
N TYR A 518 -17.79 30.84 -35.50
CA TYR A 518 -16.96 31.74 -34.71
C TYR A 518 -17.54 31.99 -33.29
N PRO A 519 -16.69 32.26 -32.27
CA PRO A 519 -15.24 32.41 -32.34
C PRO A 519 -14.47 31.07 -32.30
N VAL A 520 -13.29 31.04 -32.94
CA VAL A 520 -12.40 29.87 -33.00
C VAL A 520 -11.01 30.16 -32.40
N ALA A 521 -10.28 29.10 -32.10
CA ALA A 521 -8.86 29.12 -31.74
C ALA A 521 -8.03 28.45 -32.84
N LEU A 522 -6.84 29.01 -33.08
CA LEU A 522 -5.78 28.40 -33.89
C LEU A 522 -4.61 28.02 -32.99
N LYS A 523 -4.12 26.79 -33.13
CA LYS A 523 -2.96 26.31 -32.37
C LYS A 523 -1.95 25.66 -33.33
N LEU A 524 -0.68 25.99 -33.18
CA LEU A 524 0.38 25.42 -34.00
C LEU A 524 0.50 23.90 -33.76
N ARG A 525 0.74 23.17 -34.86
CA ARG A 525 1.05 21.74 -34.88
C ARG A 525 2.46 21.52 -35.40
N SER A 526 3.40 21.30 -34.49
CA SER A 526 4.79 20.91 -34.80
C SER A 526 5.39 20.19 -33.59
N ALA A 527 6.12 19.10 -33.83
CA ALA A 527 6.85 18.37 -32.79
C ALA A 527 8.22 19.03 -32.47
N ASP A 528 8.75 19.83 -33.38
CA ASP A 528 10.07 20.46 -33.26
C ASP A 528 10.05 21.73 -32.40
N ILE A 529 8.86 22.17 -31.97
CA ILE A 529 8.65 23.37 -31.17
C ILE A 529 8.13 22.93 -29.78
N PRO A 530 8.96 23.00 -28.72
CA PRO A 530 8.65 22.39 -27.42
C PRO A 530 7.42 22.97 -26.73
N HIS A 531 7.27 24.29 -26.69
CA HIS A 531 6.11 24.96 -26.14
C HIS A 531 5.51 25.92 -27.17
N LYS A 532 4.23 25.74 -27.47
CA LYS A 532 3.49 26.61 -28.41
C LYS A 532 3.50 28.07 -27.96
N SER A 533 3.59 28.31 -26.65
CA SER A 533 3.65 29.63 -26.02
C SER A 533 4.88 30.44 -26.44
N ASP A 534 6.02 29.78 -26.67
CA ASP A 534 7.33 30.41 -26.91
C ASP A 534 7.33 31.29 -28.16
N ILE A 535 6.46 31.00 -29.12
CA ILE A 535 6.33 31.73 -30.38
C ILE A 535 4.93 32.30 -30.60
N GLN A 536 4.12 32.42 -29.53
CA GLN A 536 2.71 32.79 -29.63
C GLN A 536 1.97 31.92 -30.66
N GLY A 537 2.23 30.62 -30.64
CA GLY A 537 1.64 29.61 -31.51
C GLY A 537 0.20 29.24 -31.14
N VAL A 538 -0.43 29.97 -30.22
CA VAL A 538 -1.84 29.83 -29.85
C VAL A 538 -2.51 31.19 -29.98
N MET A 539 -3.52 31.28 -30.85
CA MET A 539 -4.34 32.46 -31.05
C MET A 539 -5.80 32.11 -30.73
N LEU A 540 -6.38 32.84 -29.79
CA LEU A 540 -7.71 32.57 -29.24
C LEU A 540 -8.72 33.64 -29.67
N TYR A 541 -10.02 33.33 -29.59
CA TYR A 541 -11.12 34.26 -29.81
C TYR A 541 -11.15 34.94 -31.19
N LEU A 542 -10.74 34.23 -32.24
CA LEU A 542 -10.79 34.73 -33.63
C LEU A 542 -12.25 34.72 -34.11
N ARG A 543 -12.76 35.87 -34.55
CA ARG A 543 -14.20 36.13 -34.72
C ARG A 543 -14.68 36.10 -36.17
N ASN A 544 -13.75 36.09 -37.12
CA ASN A 544 -14.05 36.14 -38.54
C ASN A 544 -12.90 35.56 -39.38
N ALA A 545 -13.15 35.36 -40.67
CA ALA A 545 -12.18 34.78 -41.62
C ALA A 545 -10.88 35.59 -41.73
N LYS A 546 -10.96 36.93 -41.66
CA LYS A 546 -9.79 37.81 -41.75
C LYS A 546 -8.86 37.61 -40.55
N GLU A 547 -9.41 37.62 -39.34
CA GLU A 547 -8.64 37.36 -38.11
C GLU A 547 -7.99 35.97 -38.13
N VAL A 548 -8.68 34.95 -38.67
CA VAL A 548 -8.12 33.60 -38.86
C VAL A 548 -6.96 33.62 -39.85
N ALA A 549 -7.08 34.34 -40.97
CA ALA A 549 -6.04 34.43 -41.97
C ALA A 549 -4.78 35.12 -41.42
N ASP A 550 -4.96 36.28 -40.80
CA ASP A 550 -3.88 37.10 -40.23
C ASP A 550 -3.17 36.33 -39.10
N ALA A 551 -3.93 35.66 -38.23
CA ALA A 551 -3.38 34.85 -37.15
C ALA A 551 -2.62 33.62 -37.67
N SER A 552 -3.15 32.92 -38.69
CA SER A 552 -2.50 31.75 -39.30
C SER A 552 -1.15 32.14 -39.89
N GLN A 553 -1.11 33.20 -40.70
CA GLN A 553 0.13 33.67 -41.32
C GLN A 553 1.14 34.11 -40.27
N GLY A 554 0.70 34.89 -39.27
CA GLY A 554 1.57 35.33 -38.20
C GLY A 554 2.18 34.18 -37.40
N ILE A 555 1.44 33.09 -37.16
CA ILE A 555 1.98 31.88 -36.51
C ILE A 555 3.07 31.25 -37.36
N PHE A 556 2.84 31.07 -38.67
CA PHE A 556 3.83 30.48 -39.57
C PHE A 556 5.09 31.34 -39.69
N ASP A 557 4.94 32.66 -39.79
CA ASP A 557 6.07 33.59 -39.89
C ASP A 557 6.94 33.54 -38.62
N ARG A 558 6.31 33.57 -37.44
CA ARG A 558 7.05 33.46 -36.16
C ARG A 558 7.76 32.12 -36.02
N ALA A 559 7.12 31.03 -36.43
CA ALA A 559 7.72 29.70 -36.42
C ALA A 559 8.94 29.64 -37.35
N ALA A 560 8.84 30.17 -38.58
CA ALA A 560 9.94 30.24 -39.53
C ALA A 560 11.10 31.13 -39.04
N GLN A 561 10.81 32.20 -38.31
CA GLN A 561 11.82 33.11 -37.76
C GLN A 561 12.59 32.52 -36.57
N HIS A 562 11.87 31.93 -35.60
CA HIS A 562 12.47 31.46 -34.35
C HIS A 562 12.99 30.01 -34.45
N PHE A 563 12.36 29.19 -35.29
CA PHE A 563 12.71 27.79 -35.52
C PHE A 563 12.75 27.48 -37.03
N PRO A 564 13.73 28.02 -37.78
CA PRO A 564 13.79 27.89 -39.24
C PRO A 564 13.90 26.44 -39.74
N ASN A 565 14.41 25.54 -38.90
CA ASN A 565 14.56 24.12 -39.21
C ASN A 565 13.38 23.25 -38.74
N ALA A 566 12.36 23.84 -38.08
CA ALA A 566 11.22 23.09 -37.57
C ALA A 566 10.26 22.68 -38.70
N ILE A 567 9.82 21.43 -38.67
CA ILE A 567 8.81 20.89 -39.55
C ILE A 567 7.44 21.29 -39.01
N ILE A 568 6.78 22.22 -39.72
CA ILE A 568 5.43 22.64 -39.41
C ILE A 568 4.43 21.73 -40.13
N GLN A 569 3.63 21.01 -39.35
CA GLN A 569 2.64 20.05 -39.86
C GLN A 569 1.27 20.69 -40.12
N GLY A 570 1.08 21.94 -39.67
CA GLY A 570 -0.11 22.75 -39.90
C GLY A 570 -0.59 23.47 -38.63
N LEU A 571 -1.89 23.76 -38.58
CA LEU A 571 -2.61 24.37 -37.48
C LEU A 571 -3.76 23.45 -37.04
N LEU A 572 -4.05 23.45 -35.76
CA LEU A 572 -5.28 22.90 -35.19
C LEU A 572 -6.31 24.04 -35.11
N VAL A 573 -7.47 23.83 -35.71
CA VAL A 573 -8.61 24.73 -35.64
C VAL A 573 -9.65 24.12 -34.70
N GLN A 574 -10.06 24.88 -33.69
CA GLN A 574 -10.96 24.43 -32.63
C GLN A 574 -11.99 25.52 -32.31
N SER A 575 -13.23 25.17 -31.97
CA SER A 575 -14.17 26.15 -31.43
C SER A 575 -13.67 26.72 -30.09
N MET A 576 -14.09 27.93 -29.73
CA MET A 576 -13.82 28.44 -28.38
C MET A 576 -14.76 27.80 -27.36
N ALA A 577 -14.19 27.20 -26.31
CA ALA A 577 -14.95 26.82 -25.13
C ALA A 577 -15.28 28.05 -24.27
N ASN A 578 -16.43 28.04 -23.62
CA ASN A 578 -16.78 29.07 -22.64
C ASN A 578 -15.91 28.89 -21.37
N LYS A 579 -15.02 29.84 -21.10
CA LYS A 579 -14.15 29.85 -19.93
C LYS A 579 -14.74 30.58 -18.72
N ALA A 580 -15.87 31.27 -18.88
CA ALA A 580 -16.43 32.08 -17.81
C ALA A 580 -16.88 31.19 -16.64
N GLY A 581 -16.18 31.28 -15.50
CA GLY A 581 -16.48 30.52 -14.29
C GLY A 581 -15.99 29.06 -14.28
N SER A 582 -15.28 28.59 -15.32
CA SER A 582 -14.71 27.24 -15.35
C SER A 582 -13.37 27.16 -14.62
N LEU A 583 -13.13 26.05 -13.94
CA LEU A 583 -11.82 25.73 -13.37
C LEU A 583 -10.94 25.02 -14.41
N GLU A 584 -9.70 25.48 -14.59
CA GLU A 584 -8.72 24.80 -15.44
C GLU A 584 -7.95 23.76 -14.62
N LEU A 585 -8.08 22.49 -14.98
CA LEU A 585 -7.35 21.38 -14.39
C LEU A 585 -6.39 20.77 -15.40
N LYS A 586 -5.44 19.97 -14.91
CA LYS A 586 -4.65 19.09 -15.76
C LYS A 586 -4.60 17.68 -15.19
N ILE A 587 -4.68 16.72 -16.10
CA ILE A 587 -4.53 15.30 -15.82
C ILE A 587 -3.40 14.79 -16.70
N ALA A 588 -2.37 14.23 -16.09
CA ALA A 588 -1.22 13.70 -16.81
C ALA A 588 -0.98 12.24 -16.41
N ILE A 589 -0.58 11.43 -17.39
CA ILE A 589 -0.15 10.05 -17.21
C ILE A 589 1.33 9.96 -17.53
N GLU A 590 2.11 9.51 -16.57
CA GLU A 590 3.56 9.34 -16.68
C GLU A 590 3.95 7.89 -16.35
N GLN A 591 5.09 7.43 -16.88
CA GLN A 591 5.67 6.14 -16.49
C GLN A 591 6.71 6.35 -15.39
N ASP A 592 6.46 5.78 -14.23
CA ASP A 592 7.46 5.61 -13.18
C ASP A 592 8.23 4.30 -13.40
N PRO A 593 9.57 4.29 -13.27
CA PRO A 593 10.37 3.09 -13.49
C PRO A 593 10.08 1.93 -12.52
N ILE A 594 9.52 2.21 -11.34
CA ILE A 594 9.27 1.23 -10.28
C ILE A 594 7.78 0.84 -10.26
N PHE A 595 6.89 1.82 -10.27
CA PHE A 595 5.44 1.61 -10.10
C PHE A 595 4.66 1.56 -11.42
N GLY A 596 5.30 1.86 -12.55
CA GLY A 596 4.67 1.88 -13.87
C GLY A 596 3.78 3.12 -14.06
N PRO A 597 2.60 3.01 -14.71
CA PRO A 597 1.78 4.18 -15.03
C PRO A 597 1.24 4.87 -13.77
N LEU A 598 1.40 6.20 -13.71
CA LEU A 598 0.87 7.06 -12.66
C LEU A 598 -0.21 7.99 -13.22
N ILE A 599 -1.28 8.22 -12.45
CA ILE A 599 -2.28 9.25 -12.74
C ILE A 599 -1.99 10.47 -11.87
N LEU A 600 -1.69 11.59 -12.52
CA LEU A 600 -1.36 12.87 -11.89
C LEU A 600 -2.53 13.84 -12.07
N LEU A 601 -2.98 14.47 -10.98
CA LEU A 601 -4.05 15.47 -10.97
C LEU A 601 -3.57 16.77 -10.30
N GLY A 602 -3.79 17.90 -10.95
CA GLY A 602 -3.41 19.21 -10.44
C GLY A 602 -4.07 20.37 -11.17
N ASP A 603 -3.72 21.57 -10.74
CA ASP A 603 -4.16 22.84 -11.32
C ASP A 603 -3.55 23.08 -12.72
N GLY A 604 -4.30 23.73 -13.61
CA GLY A 604 -3.89 24.02 -14.98
C GLY A 604 -2.97 25.25 -15.15
N ASP A 605 -2.94 26.14 -14.16
CA ASP A 605 -2.39 27.50 -14.28
C ASP A 605 -0.89 27.66 -13.88
N ILE A 606 -0.20 26.58 -13.50
CA ILE A 606 1.16 26.65 -12.92
C ILE A 606 2.16 25.92 -13.83
N GLU A 607 3.41 26.42 -13.89
CA GLU A 607 4.54 25.66 -14.43
C GLU A 607 4.65 24.32 -13.69
N TRP A 608 4.28 23.25 -14.40
CA TRP A 608 3.92 21.99 -13.76
C TRP A 608 5.16 21.19 -13.41
N GLN A 609 5.42 21.05 -12.11
CA GLN A 609 6.38 20.08 -11.55
C GLN A 609 5.57 18.95 -10.91
N PRO A 610 5.57 17.72 -11.46
CA PRO A 610 4.73 16.63 -10.97
C PRO A 610 4.91 16.36 -9.46
N GLU A 611 6.14 16.48 -8.97
CA GLU A 611 6.53 16.20 -7.57
C GLU A 611 5.87 17.15 -6.57
N THR A 612 5.65 18.40 -6.96
CA THR A 612 5.17 19.47 -6.06
C THR A 612 3.78 19.98 -6.41
N HIS A 613 3.29 19.77 -7.63
CA HIS A 613 2.03 20.35 -8.10
C HIS A 613 0.94 19.32 -8.42
N ALA A 614 1.23 18.02 -8.38
CA ALA A 614 0.23 16.98 -8.61
C ALA A 614 -0.08 16.16 -7.34
N ALA A 615 -1.33 15.75 -7.22
CA ALA A 615 -1.69 14.57 -6.46
C ALA A 615 -1.54 13.34 -7.36
N VAL A 616 -1.06 12.23 -6.80
CA VAL A 616 -0.65 11.04 -7.56
C VAL A 616 -1.48 9.85 -7.13
N ALA A 617 -1.92 9.04 -8.10
CA ALA A 617 -2.55 7.76 -7.83
C ALA A 617 -2.07 6.67 -8.80
N LEU A 618 -2.17 5.42 -8.33
CA LEU A 618 -1.88 4.23 -9.11
C LEU A 618 -3.17 3.67 -9.74
N PRO A 619 -3.22 3.37 -11.05
CA PRO A 619 -4.31 2.59 -11.60
C PRO A 619 -4.25 1.15 -11.07
N PRO A 620 -5.39 0.43 -10.95
CA PRO A 620 -6.77 0.86 -11.23
C PRO A 620 -7.40 1.79 -10.17
N LEU A 621 -8.23 2.75 -10.63
CA LEU A 621 -9.08 3.62 -9.79
C LEU A 621 -10.55 3.20 -9.84
N ASN A 622 -11.26 3.34 -8.72
CA ASN A 622 -12.73 3.44 -8.64
C ASN A 622 -13.16 4.84 -8.18
N MET A 623 -14.46 5.01 -8.00
CA MET A 623 -15.04 6.25 -7.48
C MET A 623 -14.46 6.67 -6.13
N THR A 624 -14.28 5.75 -5.17
CA THR A 624 -13.75 6.12 -3.84
C THR A 624 -12.29 6.58 -3.88
N LEU A 625 -11.45 5.89 -4.65
CA LEU A 625 -10.04 6.22 -4.81
C LEU A 625 -9.84 7.50 -5.61
N ALA A 626 -10.63 7.68 -6.67
CA ALA A 626 -10.65 8.93 -7.42
C ALA A 626 -11.12 10.09 -6.53
N ARG A 627 -12.15 9.86 -5.70
CA ARG A 627 -12.62 10.86 -4.73
C ARG A 627 -11.55 11.20 -3.70
N TYR A 628 -10.81 10.19 -3.23
CA TYR A 628 -9.68 10.43 -2.35
C TYR A 628 -8.60 11.27 -3.02
N LEU A 629 -8.22 10.93 -4.26
CA LEU A 629 -7.24 11.69 -5.06
C LEU A 629 -7.67 13.17 -5.21
N VAL A 630 -8.94 13.43 -5.57
CA VAL A 630 -9.49 14.79 -5.70
C VAL A 630 -9.48 15.53 -4.36
N ILE A 631 -9.94 14.88 -3.28
CA ILE A 631 -9.96 15.49 -1.94
C ILE A 631 -8.53 15.79 -1.47
N GLN A 632 -7.57 14.90 -1.73
CA GLN A 632 -6.17 15.10 -1.37
C GLN A 632 -5.55 16.25 -2.18
N ALA A 633 -5.86 16.33 -3.48
CA ALA A 633 -5.43 17.43 -4.34
C ALA A 633 -5.93 18.79 -3.81
N ILE A 634 -7.22 18.88 -3.44
CA ILE A 634 -7.81 20.10 -2.85
C ILE A 634 -7.18 20.39 -1.49
N LYS A 635 -7.13 19.41 -0.58
CA LYS A 635 -6.57 19.59 0.77
C LYS A 635 -5.12 20.05 0.73
N ASN A 636 -4.32 19.51 -0.18
CA ASN A 636 -2.90 19.83 -0.32
C ASN A 636 -2.64 21.01 -1.26
N GLN A 637 -3.69 21.76 -1.62
CA GLN A 637 -3.62 22.95 -2.47
C GLN A 637 -2.97 22.68 -3.85
N LYS A 638 -3.05 21.43 -4.33
CA LYS A 638 -2.67 21.05 -5.70
C LYS A 638 -3.73 21.46 -6.71
N ILE A 639 -4.98 21.55 -6.24
CA ILE A 639 -6.07 22.24 -6.92
C ILE A 639 -6.44 23.41 -6.03
N LYS A 640 -6.34 24.63 -6.54
CA LYS A 640 -6.80 25.81 -5.79
C LYS A 640 -8.32 25.76 -5.69
N SER A 641 -8.83 25.92 -4.47
CA SER A 641 -10.22 26.29 -4.26
C SER A 641 -10.35 27.75 -4.67
N THR A 642 -10.49 28.02 -5.97
CA THR A 642 -10.66 29.39 -6.47
C THR A 642 -11.91 30.03 -5.86
N ASN A 643 -11.90 31.35 -5.70
CA ASN A 643 -13.08 32.18 -5.39
C ASN A 643 -14.09 32.20 -6.58
N SER A 644 -14.18 31.11 -7.35
CA SER A 644 -15.21 30.90 -8.34
C SER A 644 -16.53 30.69 -7.59
N SER A 645 -17.59 31.39 -8.00
CA SER A 645 -18.93 31.26 -7.40
C SER A 645 -19.52 29.84 -7.51
N HIS A 646 -18.83 28.92 -8.20
CA HIS A 646 -19.26 27.58 -8.56
C HIS A 646 -18.32 26.55 -7.95
N GLN A 647 -18.90 25.55 -7.29
CA GLN A 647 -18.19 24.48 -6.61
C GLN A 647 -17.78 23.38 -7.60
N LEU A 648 -16.54 22.90 -7.53
CA LEU A 648 -16.06 21.78 -8.36
C LEU A 648 -16.95 20.54 -8.14
N ASN A 649 -17.52 19.99 -9.22
CA ASN A 649 -18.22 18.71 -9.16
C ASN A 649 -17.23 17.57 -8.95
N ILE A 650 -17.03 17.21 -7.68
CA ILE A 650 -16.11 16.15 -7.27
C ILE A 650 -16.49 14.81 -7.93
N ASP A 651 -17.78 14.45 -7.93
CA ASP A 651 -18.22 13.14 -8.41
C ASP A 651 -18.06 12.99 -9.92
N GLY A 652 -18.33 14.05 -10.70
CA GLY A 652 -18.07 14.06 -12.14
C GLY A 652 -16.58 13.95 -12.49
N LEU A 653 -15.71 14.64 -11.74
CA LEU A 653 -14.26 14.53 -11.91
C LEU A 653 -13.77 13.10 -11.57
N CYS A 654 -14.36 12.48 -10.53
CA CYS A 654 -14.06 11.11 -10.18
C CYS A 654 -14.42 10.14 -11.31
N GLN A 655 -15.60 10.28 -11.93
CA GLN A 655 -16.00 9.44 -13.06
C GLN A 655 -15.03 9.59 -14.24
N LEU A 656 -14.57 10.82 -14.53
CA LEU A 656 -13.58 11.07 -15.57
C LEU A 656 -12.25 10.37 -15.27
N LEU A 657 -11.74 10.51 -14.05
CA LEU A 657 -10.49 9.86 -13.60
C LEU A 657 -10.57 8.33 -13.70
N VAL A 658 -11.72 7.75 -13.36
CA VAL A 658 -11.92 6.30 -13.50
C VAL A 658 -11.96 5.88 -14.96
N ARG A 659 -12.61 6.64 -15.85
CA ARG A 659 -12.57 6.39 -17.31
C ARG A 659 -11.15 6.46 -17.86
N VAL A 660 -10.36 7.45 -17.44
CA VAL A 660 -8.93 7.54 -17.77
C VAL A 660 -8.16 6.33 -17.25
N SER A 661 -8.40 5.91 -16.00
CA SER A 661 -7.76 4.70 -15.46
C SER A 661 -8.08 3.45 -16.28
N ASN A 662 -9.33 3.30 -16.75
CA ASN A 662 -9.75 2.15 -17.55
C ASN A 662 -9.13 2.16 -18.94
N LEU A 663 -9.03 3.32 -19.57
CA LEU A 663 -8.29 3.49 -20.83
C LEU A 663 -6.84 2.98 -20.69
N LEU A 664 -6.15 3.28 -19.59
CA LEU A 664 -4.76 2.82 -19.39
C LEU A 664 -4.62 1.32 -19.17
N ILE A 665 -5.63 0.70 -18.54
CA ILE A 665 -5.65 -0.75 -18.30
C ILE A 665 -5.94 -1.50 -19.60
N ASP A 666 -6.89 -0.99 -20.38
CA ASP A 666 -7.38 -1.62 -21.61
C ASP A 666 -6.48 -1.33 -22.82
N CYS A 667 -5.83 -0.16 -22.87
CA CYS A 667 -4.86 0.24 -23.89
C CYS A 667 -3.45 0.38 -23.30
N PRO A 668 -2.75 -0.73 -23.01
CA PRO A 668 -1.42 -0.72 -22.40
C PRO A 668 -0.33 -0.05 -23.26
N GLN A 669 -0.59 0.18 -24.55
CA GLN A 669 0.30 0.87 -25.48
C GLN A 669 0.44 2.35 -25.11
N ILE A 670 -0.51 2.92 -24.36
CA ILE A 670 -0.47 4.31 -23.91
C ILE A 670 0.55 4.42 -22.77
N VAL A 671 1.67 5.08 -23.07
CA VAL A 671 2.75 5.32 -22.10
C VAL A 671 2.66 6.71 -21.49
N ARG A 672 2.24 7.71 -22.26
CA ARG A 672 1.90 9.04 -21.73
C ARG A 672 0.58 9.54 -22.29
N LEU A 673 -0.12 10.30 -21.47
CA LEU A 673 -1.35 11.00 -21.84
C LEU A 673 -1.38 12.31 -21.06
N ASN A 674 -1.39 13.45 -21.75
CA ASN A 674 -1.47 14.76 -21.12
C ASN A 674 -2.76 15.44 -21.59
N ILE A 675 -3.67 15.67 -20.64
CA ILE A 675 -4.94 16.37 -20.80
C ILE A 675 -4.76 17.74 -20.15
N HIS A 676 -4.52 18.76 -20.96
CA HIS A 676 -4.32 20.12 -20.48
C HIS A 676 -4.56 21.14 -21.59
N PRO A 677 -5.53 22.06 -21.44
CA PRO A 677 -6.41 22.22 -20.29
C PRO A 677 -7.62 21.26 -20.27
N LEU A 678 -7.99 20.82 -19.06
CA LEU A 678 -9.29 20.21 -18.74
C LEU A 678 -10.18 21.28 -18.10
N LEU A 679 -11.23 21.71 -18.80
CA LEU A 679 -12.19 22.65 -18.24
C LEU A 679 -13.26 21.90 -17.44
N ALA A 680 -13.40 22.27 -16.17
CA ALA A 680 -14.48 21.82 -15.30
C ALA A 680 -15.48 22.96 -15.08
N PHE A 681 -16.73 22.77 -15.52
CA PHE A 681 -17.81 23.73 -15.33
C PHE A 681 -19.10 22.98 -14.99
N GLU A 682 -19.64 23.22 -13.78
CA GLU A 682 -20.81 22.50 -13.25
C GLU A 682 -20.63 20.96 -13.36
N GLU A 683 -21.46 20.30 -14.17
CA GLU A 683 -21.39 18.85 -14.42
C GLU A 683 -20.58 18.49 -15.67
N GLU A 684 -20.14 19.47 -16.45
CA GLU A 684 -19.42 19.25 -17.69
C GLU A 684 -17.90 19.29 -17.51
N PHE A 685 -17.24 18.28 -18.07
CA PHE A 685 -15.78 18.20 -18.17
C PHE A 685 -15.41 18.16 -19.66
N THR A 686 -14.75 19.21 -20.13
CA THR A 686 -14.36 19.34 -21.55
C THR A 686 -12.85 19.37 -21.68
N LEU A 687 -12.32 18.39 -22.41
CA LEU A 687 -10.91 18.29 -22.73
C LEU A 687 -10.60 19.19 -23.94
N LEU A 688 -9.73 20.18 -23.76
CA LEU A 688 -9.40 21.13 -24.83
C LEU A 688 -8.18 20.71 -25.64
N ASP A 689 -7.11 20.28 -24.97
CA ASP A 689 -5.91 19.81 -25.63
C ASP A 689 -5.48 18.49 -25.00
N VAL A 690 -5.21 17.52 -25.87
CA VAL A 690 -4.79 16.19 -25.46
C VAL A 690 -3.63 15.75 -26.33
N THR A 691 -2.57 15.27 -25.68
CA THR A 691 -1.43 14.64 -26.35
C THR A 691 -1.27 13.24 -25.80
N MET A 692 -0.99 12.28 -26.68
CA MET A 692 -0.85 10.86 -26.32
C MET A 692 0.42 10.29 -26.93
N GLU A 693 1.20 9.60 -26.12
CA GLU A 693 2.40 8.88 -26.54
C GLU A 693 2.16 7.37 -26.45
N LEU A 694 2.49 6.68 -27.53
CA LEU A 694 2.29 5.25 -27.73
C LEU A 694 3.62 4.51 -27.82
N CYS A 695 3.68 3.33 -27.22
CA CYS A 695 4.79 2.40 -27.35
C CYS A 695 4.27 0.98 -27.65
N PRO A 696 4.86 0.24 -28.61
CA PRO A 696 4.59 -1.18 -28.77
C PRO A 696 4.87 -1.95 -27.48
N ILE A 697 4.01 -2.92 -27.16
CA ILE A 697 4.16 -3.74 -25.95
C ILE A 697 4.99 -4.98 -26.28
N VAL A 698 5.91 -5.32 -25.38
CA VAL A 698 6.67 -6.58 -25.41
C VAL A 698 6.40 -7.34 -24.09
N GLY A 699 5.98 -8.59 -24.20
CA GLY A 699 5.65 -9.43 -23.02
C GLY A 699 4.22 -9.22 -22.51
N ASP A 700 4.00 -9.49 -21.23
CA ASP A 700 2.69 -9.33 -20.57
C ASP A 700 2.33 -7.84 -20.41
N PRO A 701 1.29 -7.33 -21.10
CA PRO A 701 0.89 -5.93 -21.00
C PRO A 701 0.50 -5.50 -19.58
N LYS A 702 0.01 -6.45 -18.78
CA LYS A 702 -0.43 -6.18 -17.41
C LYS A 702 0.77 -6.06 -16.48
N ALA A 703 1.93 -6.65 -16.79
CA ALA A 703 3.13 -6.67 -15.93
C ALA A 703 3.61 -5.27 -15.49
N ARG A 704 3.36 -4.24 -16.29
CA ARG A 704 3.69 -2.84 -15.98
C ARG A 704 2.90 -2.26 -14.80
N LEU A 705 1.74 -2.83 -14.46
CA LEU A 705 0.89 -2.32 -13.38
C LEU A 705 1.39 -2.81 -12.03
N ALA A 706 1.61 -1.88 -11.10
CA ALA A 706 1.95 -2.21 -9.72
C ALA A 706 0.81 -2.94 -8.99
N ILE A 707 -0.45 -2.76 -9.41
CA ILE A 707 -1.62 -3.45 -8.86
C ILE A 707 -2.33 -4.19 -9.98
N ARG A 708 -2.63 -5.47 -9.74
CA ARG A 708 -3.34 -6.28 -10.73
C ARG A 708 -4.80 -5.82 -10.85
N PRO A 709 -5.27 -5.45 -12.06
CA PRO A 709 -6.65 -5.05 -12.26
C PRO A 709 -7.58 -6.26 -12.26
N TYR A 710 -8.89 -5.97 -12.21
CA TYR A 710 -9.92 -6.99 -12.34
C TYR A 710 -9.75 -7.80 -13.64
N PRO A 711 -9.68 -9.14 -13.57
CA PRO A 711 -9.41 -9.97 -14.75
C PRO A 711 -10.69 -10.29 -15.52
N ASN A 712 -11.18 -9.30 -16.29
CA ASN A 712 -12.38 -9.40 -17.15
C ASN A 712 -12.35 -10.63 -18.08
N GLU A 713 -11.16 -11.02 -18.56
CA GLU A 713 -10.99 -12.16 -19.45
C GLU A 713 -11.38 -13.51 -18.83
N LEU A 714 -11.57 -13.57 -17.51
CA LEU A 714 -11.97 -14.78 -16.79
C LEU A 714 -13.49 -14.90 -16.64
N GLU A 715 -14.29 -13.95 -17.09
CA GLU A 715 -15.74 -14.04 -17.09
C GLU A 715 -16.24 -15.04 -18.14
N GLU A 716 -17.18 -15.92 -17.76
CA GLU A 716 -17.80 -16.87 -18.68
C GLU A 716 -19.27 -17.12 -18.33
N ILE A 717 -20.11 -17.34 -19.35
CA ILE A 717 -21.52 -17.71 -19.15
C ILE A 717 -21.61 -19.24 -19.14
N ILE A 718 -22.12 -19.81 -18.05
CA ILE A 718 -22.35 -21.25 -17.89
C ILE A 718 -23.85 -21.56 -17.87
N SER A 719 -24.21 -22.79 -18.23
CA SER A 719 -25.57 -23.30 -18.17
C SER A 719 -25.64 -24.50 -17.22
N LEU A 720 -26.54 -24.44 -16.24
CA LEU A 720 -26.75 -25.52 -15.27
C LEU A 720 -27.66 -26.63 -15.83
N LYS A 721 -27.64 -27.80 -15.21
CA LYS A 721 -28.46 -28.97 -15.63
C LYS A 721 -29.97 -28.67 -15.71
N ASN A 722 -30.46 -27.73 -14.91
CA ASN A 722 -31.85 -27.28 -14.89
C ASN A 722 -32.17 -26.15 -15.90
N GLY A 723 -31.24 -25.84 -16.82
CA GLY A 723 -31.41 -24.82 -17.85
C GLY A 723 -31.16 -23.37 -17.39
N ILE A 724 -30.84 -23.15 -16.11
CA ILE A 724 -30.51 -21.81 -15.60
C ILE A 724 -29.16 -21.37 -16.18
N LYS A 725 -29.13 -20.18 -16.80
CA LYS A 725 -27.89 -19.51 -17.21
C LYS A 725 -27.35 -18.66 -16.06
N CYS A 726 -26.05 -18.75 -15.83
CA CYS A 726 -25.35 -18.01 -14.79
C CYS A 726 -24.07 -17.38 -15.36
N LEU A 727 -23.74 -16.19 -14.89
CA LEU A 727 -22.44 -15.58 -15.14
C LEU A 727 -21.47 -16.07 -14.07
N LEU A 728 -20.38 -16.70 -14.50
CA LEU A 728 -19.27 -17.05 -13.65
C LEU A 728 -18.20 -15.98 -13.82
N ARG A 729 -17.92 -15.21 -12.77
CA ARG A 729 -16.93 -14.13 -12.81
C ARG A 729 -16.11 -14.04 -11.53
N PRO A 730 -14.89 -13.48 -11.56
CA PRO A 730 -14.17 -13.14 -10.35
C PRO A 730 -15.03 -12.27 -9.41
N ILE A 731 -14.92 -12.51 -8.11
CA ILE A 731 -15.64 -11.74 -7.07
C ILE A 731 -15.20 -10.28 -7.11
N LEU A 732 -16.16 -9.39 -6.89
CA LEU A 732 -15.96 -7.98 -6.71
C LEU A 732 -16.18 -7.60 -5.23
N PRO A 733 -15.49 -6.58 -4.74
CA PRO A 733 -15.72 -5.97 -3.43
C PRO A 733 -17.16 -5.55 -3.19
N GLU A 734 -17.79 -4.98 -4.23
CA GLU A 734 -19.17 -4.50 -4.20
C GLU A 734 -20.14 -5.65 -3.99
N ASP A 735 -19.73 -6.90 -4.22
CA ASP A 735 -20.52 -8.09 -3.98
C ASP A 735 -20.70 -8.40 -2.49
N GLU A 736 -20.20 -7.59 -1.56
CA GLU A 736 -20.32 -7.82 -0.11
C GLU A 736 -21.77 -8.07 0.33
N HIS A 737 -22.69 -7.23 -0.14
CA HIS A 737 -24.12 -7.38 0.14
C HIS A 737 -24.70 -8.66 -0.50
N LEU A 738 -24.33 -8.97 -1.74
CA LEU A 738 -24.75 -10.20 -2.43
C LEU A 738 -24.21 -11.46 -1.74
N LEU A 739 -22.99 -11.39 -1.21
CA LEU A 739 -22.34 -12.47 -0.49
C LEU A 739 -23.01 -12.70 0.86
N LYS A 740 -23.38 -11.62 1.56
CA LYS A 740 -24.18 -11.69 2.79
C LYS A 740 -25.51 -12.39 2.54
N ASP A 741 -26.24 -11.96 1.51
CA ASP A 741 -27.53 -12.55 1.13
C ASP A 741 -27.37 -14.03 0.78
N PHE A 742 -26.32 -14.39 0.03
CA PHE A 742 -25.99 -15.78 -0.26
C PHE A 742 -25.74 -16.61 1.00
N ILE A 743 -24.93 -16.13 1.95
CA ILE A 743 -24.59 -16.86 3.18
C ILE A 743 -25.85 -17.12 4.02
N THR A 744 -26.77 -16.15 4.11
CA THR A 744 -28.03 -16.33 4.86
C THR A 744 -28.94 -17.42 4.29
N GLN A 745 -28.74 -17.80 3.02
CA GLN A 745 -29.49 -18.86 2.34
C GLN A 745 -28.77 -20.22 2.33
N VAL A 746 -27.63 -20.33 3.01
CA VAL A 746 -26.88 -21.59 3.21
C VAL A 746 -27.26 -22.19 4.56
N THR A 747 -27.44 -23.51 4.63
CA THR A 747 -27.75 -24.19 5.90
C THR A 747 -26.56 -24.13 6.88
N LYS A 748 -26.85 -24.14 8.19
CA LYS A 748 -25.81 -24.18 9.23
C LYS A 748 -24.84 -25.37 9.07
N GLU A 749 -25.36 -26.52 8.66
CA GLU A 749 -24.57 -27.73 8.38
C GLU A 749 -23.54 -27.48 7.26
N ASP A 750 -23.94 -26.80 6.19
CA ASP A 750 -23.04 -26.47 5.07
C ASP A 750 -21.98 -25.44 5.44
N LEU A 751 -22.33 -24.46 6.28
CA LEU A 751 -21.37 -23.52 6.84
C LEU A 751 -20.41 -24.22 7.81
N TYR A 752 -20.90 -25.16 8.61
CA TYR A 752 -20.06 -25.97 9.49
C TYR A 752 -19.06 -26.81 8.70
N TYR A 753 -19.50 -27.50 7.64
CA TYR A 753 -18.62 -28.23 6.73
C TYR A 753 -17.59 -27.35 6.03
N ARG A 754 -17.91 -26.07 5.86
CA ARG A 754 -17.06 -25.09 5.19
C ARG A 754 -15.96 -24.53 6.09
N TYR A 755 -16.31 -24.21 7.34
CA TYR A 755 -15.47 -23.43 8.25
C TYR A 755 -15.01 -24.22 9.48
N PHE A 756 -15.40 -25.49 9.60
CA PHE A 756 -15.08 -26.36 10.75
C PHE A 756 -15.45 -25.76 12.11
N SER A 757 -16.43 -24.84 12.12
CA SER A 757 -16.88 -24.10 13.30
C SER A 757 -18.31 -23.63 13.15
N GLU A 758 -19.03 -23.49 14.26
CA GLU A 758 -20.34 -22.85 14.28
C GLU A 758 -20.17 -21.33 14.12
N ILE A 759 -20.57 -20.81 12.96
CA ILE A 759 -20.57 -19.37 12.70
C ILE A 759 -21.96 -18.82 12.97
N SER A 760 -22.05 -17.88 13.91
CA SER A 760 -23.31 -17.24 14.30
C SER A 760 -23.73 -16.17 13.27
N GLU A 761 -22.88 -15.18 12.99
CA GLU A 761 -23.08 -14.16 11.95
C GLU A 761 -21.73 -13.63 11.46
N PHE A 762 -21.63 -13.28 10.17
CA PHE A 762 -20.46 -12.59 9.63
C PHE A 762 -20.60 -11.08 9.83
N THR A 763 -19.54 -10.46 10.33
CA THR A 763 -19.45 -8.99 10.43
C THR A 763 -19.18 -8.36 9.05
N HIS A 764 -19.36 -7.04 8.95
CA HIS A 764 -18.96 -6.28 7.75
C HIS A 764 -17.47 -6.50 7.41
N ASP A 765 -16.61 -6.49 8.43
CA ASP A 765 -15.17 -6.68 8.25
C ASP A 765 -14.84 -8.10 7.72
N ASP A 766 -15.57 -9.13 8.16
CA ASP A 766 -15.41 -10.48 7.64
C ASP A 766 -15.77 -10.58 6.16
N LEU A 767 -16.92 -10.00 5.77
CA LEU A 767 -17.40 -10.02 4.39
C LEU A 767 -16.52 -9.18 3.46
N ALA A 768 -16.03 -8.03 3.94
CA ALA A 768 -15.06 -7.20 3.23
C ALA A 768 -13.77 -7.99 2.95
N ASN A 769 -13.25 -8.72 3.94
CA ASN A 769 -12.07 -9.59 3.78
C ASN A 769 -12.31 -10.75 2.79
N MET A 770 -13.54 -11.25 2.69
CA MET A 770 -13.91 -12.32 1.76
C MET A 770 -14.09 -11.86 0.31
N THR A 771 -14.56 -10.64 0.09
CA THR A 771 -14.83 -10.09 -1.26
C THR A 771 -13.64 -9.35 -1.85
N GLN A 772 -12.85 -8.68 -1.01
CA GLN A 772 -11.69 -7.95 -1.45
C GLN A 772 -10.50 -8.90 -1.50
N ILE A 773 -10.23 -9.47 -2.66
CA ILE A 773 -9.11 -10.40 -2.85
C ILE A 773 -7.96 -9.73 -3.59
N ASP A 774 -6.75 -10.23 -3.38
CA ASP A 774 -5.62 -9.88 -4.23
C ASP A 774 -5.56 -10.88 -5.39
N TYR A 775 -6.01 -10.46 -6.58
CA TYR A 775 -6.04 -11.30 -7.78
C TYR A 775 -4.70 -11.90 -8.19
N ASP A 776 -3.58 -11.45 -7.62
CA ASP A 776 -2.26 -12.04 -7.88
C ASP A 776 -1.96 -13.28 -7.02
N ARG A 777 -2.67 -13.47 -5.90
CA ARG A 777 -2.42 -14.55 -4.92
C ARG A 777 -3.65 -15.37 -4.58
N GLU A 778 -4.81 -14.74 -4.66
CA GLU A 778 -6.09 -15.32 -4.33
C GLU A 778 -7.05 -15.09 -5.49
N MET A 779 -7.81 -16.12 -5.83
CA MET A 779 -8.87 -16.01 -6.81
C MET A 779 -10.14 -16.59 -6.22
N ALA A 780 -11.22 -15.82 -6.26
CA ALA A 780 -12.56 -16.30 -5.95
C ALA A 780 -13.48 -16.05 -7.14
N PHE A 781 -14.14 -17.09 -7.61
CA PHE A 781 -15.18 -16.99 -8.63
C PHE A 781 -16.54 -17.13 -7.98
N ILE A 782 -17.48 -16.28 -8.41
CA ILE A 782 -18.87 -16.33 -8.01
C ILE A 782 -19.74 -16.67 -9.21
N ALA A 783 -20.73 -17.53 -8.98
CA ALA A 783 -21.78 -17.80 -9.94
C ALA A 783 -22.99 -16.91 -9.63
N ILE A 784 -23.35 -16.05 -10.59
CA ILE A 784 -24.43 -15.07 -10.46
C ILE A 784 -25.60 -15.45 -11.35
N LYS A 785 -26.79 -15.52 -10.76
CA LYS A 785 -28.05 -15.70 -11.47
C LYS A 785 -28.69 -14.34 -11.72
N LYS A 786 -29.15 -14.10 -12.95
CA LYS A 786 -29.85 -12.85 -13.38
C LYS A 786 -29.11 -11.54 -13.02
N ASN A 787 -27.78 -11.56 -12.94
CA ASN A 787 -26.93 -10.41 -12.56
C ASN A 787 -27.18 -9.81 -11.16
N SER A 788 -27.84 -10.51 -10.23
CA SER A 788 -28.13 -9.94 -8.89
C SER A 788 -28.18 -10.95 -7.74
N GLU A 789 -27.88 -12.23 -7.96
CA GLU A 789 -27.98 -13.25 -6.91
C GLU A 789 -26.80 -14.22 -7.01
N ILE A 790 -25.95 -14.27 -5.96
CA ILE A 790 -24.88 -15.26 -5.85
C ILE A 790 -25.50 -16.59 -5.46
N ILE A 791 -25.19 -17.65 -6.21
CA ILE A 791 -25.70 -19.00 -5.99
C ILE A 791 -24.58 -20.01 -5.66
N GLY A 792 -23.32 -19.60 -5.78
CA GLY A 792 -22.17 -20.40 -5.40
C GLY A 792 -20.88 -19.61 -5.51
N VAL A 793 -19.90 -19.98 -4.69
CA VAL A 793 -18.59 -19.36 -4.57
C VAL A 793 -17.53 -20.46 -4.54
N VAL A 794 -16.45 -20.25 -5.27
CA VAL A 794 -15.25 -21.07 -5.16
C VAL A 794 -14.04 -20.17 -5.05
N ARG A 795 -13.12 -20.52 -4.17
CA ARG A 795 -11.91 -19.76 -3.89
C ARG A 795 -10.71 -20.66 -3.96
N VAL A 796 -9.59 -20.09 -4.40
CA VAL A 796 -8.27 -20.70 -4.41
C VAL A 796 -7.27 -19.68 -3.90
N VAL A 797 -6.39 -20.10 -2.99
CA VAL A 797 -5.34 -19.29 -2.39
C VAL A 797 -4.01 -19.96 -2.73
N GLU A 798 -3.22 -19.29 -3.56
CA GLU A 798 -1.89 -19.75 -3.96
C GLU A 798 -0.91 -19.54 -2.80
N ASP A 799 0.01 -20.49 -2.60
CA ASP A 799 1.20 -20.21 -1.80
C ASP A 799 2.06 -19.13 -2.50
N PRO A 800 2.93 -18.40 -1.78
CA PRO A 800 3.73 -17.32 -2.39
C PRO A 800 4.64 -17.75 -3.55
N ASP A 801 4.78 -19.06 -3.77
CA ASP A 801 5.64 -19.68 -4.77
C ASP A 801 4.84 -20.20 -5.97
N ASN A 802 3.51 -20.15 -5.88
CA ASN A 802 2.56 -20.74 -6.81
C ASN A 802 2.89 -22.21 -7.14
N GLN A 803 3.30 -22.98 -6.14
CA GLN A 803 3.55 -24.42 -6.24
C GLN A 803 2.31 -25.19 -5.82
N GLN A 804 1.73 -24.80 -4.69
CA GLN A 804 0.50 -25.38 -4.14
C GLN A 804 -0.54 -24.29 -3.97
N ALA A 805 -1.80 -24.65 -4.14
CA ALA A 805 -2.90 -23.75 -3.81
C ALA A 805 -3.99 -24.48 -3.05
N GLU A 806 -4.49 -23.85 -1.99
CA GLU A 806 -5.59 -24.36 -1.20
C GLU A 806 -6.91 -23.89 -1.81
N PHE A 807 -7.85 -24.81 -2.03
CA PHE A 807 -9.14 -24.47 -2.60
C PHE A 807 -10.30 -24.73 -1.66
N ALA A 808 -11.40 -24.08 -2.00
CA ALA A 808 -12.40 -23.80 -1.01
C ALA A 808 -13.75 -23.49 -1.72
N VAL A 809 -14.74 -24.40 -1.69
CA VAL A 809 -16.02 -24.25 -2.43
C VAL A 809 -17.25 -24.21 -1.52
N LEU A 810 -18.23 -23.38 -1.86
CA LEU A 810 -19.53 -23.31 -1.20
C LEU A 810 -20.64 -23.10 -2.25
N VAL A 811 -21.69 -23.91 -2.19
CA VAL A 811 -22.86 -23.82 -3.08
C VAL A 811 -24.11 -23.67 -2.24
N ARG A 812 -25.03 -22.80 -2.68
CA ARG A 812 -26.29 -22.58 -1.98
C ARG A 812 -27.06 -23.89 -1.84
N SER A 813 -27.63 -24.14 -0.65
CA SER A 813 -28.13 -25.46 -0.28
C SER A 813 -29.28 -25.95 -1.17
N ASP A 814 -30.13 -25.04 -1.64
CA ASP A 814 -31.24 -25.27 -2.60
C ASP A 814 -30.78 -25.51 -4.05
N MET A 815 -29.56 -25.10 -4.41
CA MET A 815 -29.00 -25.20 -5.76
C MET A 815 -28.16 -26.46 -5.98
N LYS A 816 -27.99 -27.29 -4.94
CA LYS A 816 -27.25 -28.56 -5.02
C LYS A 816 -27.89 -29.53 -6.00
N GLY A 817 -27.07 -30.39 -6.61
CA GLY A 817 -27.51 -31.36 -7.63
C GLY A 817 -27.63 -30.81 -9.05
N ASN A 818 -27.51 -29.50 -9.25
CA ASN A 818 -27.60 -28.84 -10.58
C ASN A 818 -26.24 -28.60 -11.25
N THR A 819 -25.26 -29.50 -11.04
CA THR A 819 -23.88 -29.43 -11.58
C THR A 819 -23.06 -28.17 -11.25
N LEU A 820 -23.60 -27.22 -10.48
CA LEU A 820 -22.92 -25.97 -10.15
C LEU A 820 -21.57 -26.18 -9.43
N GLY A 821 -21.52 -27.05 -8.43
CA GLY A 821 -20.26 -27.36 -7.73
C GLY A 821 -19.18 -27.92 -8.65
N TYR A 822 -19.55 -28.72 -9.66
CA TYR A 822 -18.63 -29.23 -10.66
C TYR A 822 -18.10 -28.11 -11.57
N GLN A 823 -18.98 -27.23 -12.07
CA GLN A 823 -18.60 -26.09 -12.92
C GLN A 823 -17.65 -25.12 -12.19
N LEU A 824 -17.94 -24.83 -10.91
CA LEU A 824 -17.08 -24.00 -10.06
C LEU A 824 -15.70 -24.64 -9.87
N MET A 825 -15.66 -25.93 -9.55
CA MET A 825 -14.41 -26.65 -9.36
C MET A 825 -13.60 -26.76 -10.66
N ASP A 826 -14.25 -27.06 -11.79
CA ASP A 826 -13.60 -27.10 -13.10
C ASP A 826 -12.96 -25.74 -13.46
N LYS A 827 -13.67 -24.64 -13.17
CA LYS A 827 -13.15 -23.28 -13.38
C LYS A 827 -11.85 -23.04 -12.62
N ILE A 828 -11.77 -23.39 -11.33
CA ILE A 828 -10.53 -23.18 -10.56
C ILE A 828 -9.41 -24.12 -11.00
N ILE A 829 -9.71 -25.36 -11.42
CA ILE A 829 -8.71 -26.29 -11.96
C ILE A 829 -8.10 -25.72 -13.25
N ARG A 830 -8.94 -25.26 -14.18
CA ARG A 830 -8.48 -24.58 -15.41
C ARG A 830 -7.66 -23.33 -15.09
N TYR A 831 -8.13 -22.51 -14.15
CA TYR A 831 -7.44 -21.31 -13.72
C TYR A 831 -6.04 -21.63 -13.14
N SER A 832 -5.95 -22.54 -12.17
CA SER A 832 -4.67 -22.94 -11.55
C SER A 832 -3.71 -23.57 -12.55
N ARG A 833 -4.19 -24.36 -13.53
CA ARG A 833 -3.36 -24.83 -14.65
C ARG A 833 -2.81 -23.69 -15.50
N SER A 834 -3.65 -22.72 -15.85
CA SER A 834 -3.21 -21.54 -16.63
C SER A 834 -2.18 -20.69 -15.89
N ARG A 835 -2.20 -20.74 -14.56
CA ARG A 835 -1.22 -20.09 -13.67
C ARG A 835 0.07 -20.89 -13.51
N GLY A 836 0.10 -22.15 -13.95
CA GLY A 836 1.24 -23.05 -13.74
C GLY A 836 1.35 -23.60 -12.31
N THR A 837 0.28 -23.54 -11.52
CA THR A 837 0.22 -24.16 -10.18
C THR A 837 0.39 -25.68 -10.32
N GLN A 838 1.19 -26.31 -9.46
CA GLN A 838 1.52 -27.74 -9.58
C GLN A 838 0.54 -28.65 -8.84
N ARG A 839 -0.02 -28.20 -7.72
CA ARG A 839 -0.96 -28.99 -6.91
C ARG A 839 -2.09 -28.14 -6.36
N LEU A 840 -3.28 -28.73 -6.31
CA LEU A 840 -4.44 -28.21 -5.58
C LEU A 840 -4.74 -29.09 -4.38
N THR A 841 -4.88 -28.48 -3.21
CA THR A 841 -5.17 -29.17 -1.96
C THR A 841 -6.39 -28.59 -1.25
N ALA A 842 -7.08 -29.41 -0.47
CA ALA A 842 -8.10 -28.95 0.47
C ALA A 842 -8.32 -29.99 1.57
N ILE A 843 -8.95 -29.57 2.66
CA ILE A 843 -9.35 -30.44 3.76
C ILE A 843 -10.88 -30.44 3.83
N THR A 844 -11.48 -31.60 4.04
CA THR A 844 -12.93 -31.72 4.27
C THR A 844 -13.24 -32.74 5.37
N MET A 845 -14.46 -32.72 5.89
CA MET A 845 -14.92 -33.70 6.89
C MET A 845 -15.35 -35.02 6.21
N PRO A 846 -15.10 -36.19 6.82
CA PRO A 846 -15.58 -37.49 6.32
C PRO A 846 -17.09 -37.55 6.06
N GLU A 847 -17.87 -36.78 6.82
CA GLU A 847 -19.33 -36.69 6.73
C GLU A 847 -19.79 -35.98 5.44
N ASN A 848 -18.94 -35.16 4.82
CA ASN A 848 -19.28 -34.41 3.60
C ASN A 848 -19.19 -35.29 2.33
N LYS A 849 -20.03 -36.33 2.28
CA LYS A 849 -20.08 -37.32 1.19
C LYS A 849 -20.24 -36.69 -0.19
N LYS A 850 -20.97 -35.56 -0.28
CA LYS A 850 -21.18 -34.84 -1.55
C LYS A 850 -19.87 -34.23 -2.07
N MET A 851 -19.06 -33.64 -1.20
CA MET A 851 -17.76 -33.09 -1.59
C MET A 851 -16.78 -34.21 -1.95
N LEU A 852 -16.74 -35.31 -1.19
CA LEU A 852 -15.88 -36.46 -1.51
C LEU A 852 -16.21 -37.07 -2.88
N GLN A 853 -17.49 -37.24 -3.21
CA GLN A 853 -17.92 -37.71 -4.54
C GLN A 853 -17.57 -36.72 -5.65
N LEU A 854 -17.68 -35.41 -5.39
CA LEU A 854 -17.28 -34.37 -6.35
C LEU A 854 -15.78 -34.41 -6.61
N ALA A 855 -14.96 -34.50 -5.55
CA ALA A 855 -13.52 -34.57 -5.60
C ALA A 855 -13.05 -35.81 -6.41
N GLN A 856 -13.61 -36.99 -6.13
CA GLN A 856 -13.32 -38.21 -6.90
C GLN A 856 -13.63 -38.06 -8.39
N LYS A 857 -14.77 -37.46 -8.74
CA LYS A 857 -15.15 -37.21 -10.15
C LYS A 857 -14.20 -36.28 -10.88
N LEU A 858 -13.53 -35.39 -10.16
CA LEU A 858 -12.56 -34.43 -10.69
C LEU A 858 -11.12 -34.97 -10.63
N GLY A 859 -10.92 -36.20 -10.15
CA GLY A 859 -9.61 -36.86 -10.11
C GLY A 859 -8.76 -36.55 -8.89
N PHE A 860 -9.34 -36.00 -7.81
CA PHE A 860 -8.60 -35.81 -6.55
C PHE A 860 -8.33 -37.16 -5.88
N ASN A 861 -7.13 -37.30 -5.33
CA ASN A 861 -6.77 -38.34 -4.38
C ASN A 861 -7.36 -37.99 -3.01
N LEU A 862 -7.95 -38.98 -2.34
CA LEU A 862 -8.51 -38.85 -1.00
C LEU A 862 -7.60 -39.56 0.00
N ASP A 863 -7.09 -38.81 0.98
CA ASP A 863 -6.30 -39.35 2.10
C ASP A 863 -7.01 -39.09 3.44
N PRO A 864 -7.75 -40.09 3.99
CA PRO A 864 -8.45 -39.93 5.25
C PRO A 864 -7.48 -39.99 6.45
N GLN A 865 -7.49 -38.93 7.26
CA GLN A 865 -6.70 -38.80 8.49
C GLN A 865 -7.64 -39.04 9.69
N PHE A 866 -7.67 -40.28 10.17
CA PHE A 866 -8.62 -40.71 11.21
C PHE A 866 -8.40 -40.04 12.58
N GLU A 867 -7.15 -39.71 12.93
CA GLU A 867 -6.83 -39.06 14.22
C GLU A 867 -7.39 -37.64 14.31
N ASP A 868 -7.43 -36.93 13.18
CA ASP A 868 -7.87 -35.53 13.10
C ASP A 868 -9.33 -35.37 12.62
N SER A 869 -10.02 -36.48 12.32
CA SER A 869 -11.38 -36.49 11.76
C SER A 869 -11.53 -35.65 10.48
N ILE A 870 -10.52 -35.70 9.60
CA ILE A 870 -10.49 -34.98 8.33
C ILE A 870 -10.10 -35.88 7.15
N VAL A 871 -10.41 -35.44 5.93
CA VAL A 871 -9.97 -36.05 4.67
C VAL A 871 -9.22 -35.01 3.85
N ASN A 872 -7.97 -35.31 3.52
CA ASN A 872 -7.17 -34.49 2.63
C ASN A 872 -7.54 -34.80 1.18
N LEU A 873 -7.75 -33.75 0.40
CA LEU A 873 -7.98 -33.78 -1.04
C LEU A 873 -6.71 -33.27 -1.72
N ASP A 874 -6.11 -34.06 -2.61
CA ASP A 874 -4.92 -33.67 -3.37
C ASP A 874 -5.10 -33.94 -4.87
N LEU A 875 -4.82 -32.94 -5.70
CA LEU A 875 -4.81 -33.06 -7.16
C LEU A 875 -3.51 -32.49 -7.71
N ALA A 876 -2.73 -33.33 -8.38
CA ALA A 876 -1.62 -32.89 -9.23
C ALA A 876 -2.18 -32.31 -10.55
N LEU A 877 -1.74 -31.11 -10.92
CA LEU A 877 -2.31 -30.33 -12.02
C LEU A 877 -1.65 -30.52 -13.38
#